data_AF-A0A8T2PHK8-F1
#
_entry.id   AF-A0A8T2PHK8-F1
#
_cell.length_a   1.000
_cell.length_b   1.000
_cell.length_c   1.000
_cell.angle_alpha   90.00
_cell.angle_beta   90.00
_cell.angle_gamma   90.00
#
_symmetry.space_group_name_H-M   'P 1'
#
loop_
_entity.id
_entity.type
_entity.pdbx_description
1 polymer ?
#
loop_
_entity_poly.entity_id
_entity_poly.type
_entity_poly.pdbx_seq_one_letter_code
_entity_poly.pdbx_strand_id
1 'polypeptide(L)'
;MDTPTVHGSYPAARPDLCGASTCDTLGMADVGTMCDSKRSCSVIEDDGLPSAFTTAHELGHVFNMPHDNVKACEEVFGKLKDNHMMTPTLVQIDRTNPWSACSAAIITDFLDSGHAFINMKDKVSQDEREDDVTGTEKGECLLDQPQKLLALPEVLPGTSYSLSRQCELAFGEGSKPCPNMQSCSKLWCTGKARGQLVCQTRHFPWADGTSCGDDMLCFRGVCTNKNNVTNDKVDGRWGKWGVFGSCSRTCGGGVELAKRECNNPLPANGGKYCQGVRVKYRSCNLNPCPDTGKSFREEQCEAFNGFSLNTNRLTPSVVWVPKYSGVSPKDKCKLICRANGTGYFYVLAPKRGEERHGKGEGLIALRYGGVHPVLEGTQISVSHMDFFGHWQVVDGTPCSPDSSAICVQGKCIKAGCDGKLGSNKKADKCGVCGGDNRSCKKVSGLFTKPIHGYNFVVMLPIGASNIDIRQRGYKGMVNDDNYLAVKNSQGKYLLNGNYVVSAVERDIIVRGSLLRYSGTTTAVETLQASKPIQEALTVEVLSVGKMTPPRIRYSFYLSKENKEDKLLKKEGRAHFQNSVLVEGNKVEMKKVSYQKPALKWTVASWDECSVTCGSGQQRRLVQCLDPNGKAASDCDDTERPNSIRVCGDPCPMWDIGEWSPCSKSCGKGFKRRVLRCVTQTGLLLPREHCTGKRKPQELDFCSLPPC
;
A
#
# COMPACT_ATOMS: atom_id res chain seq x y z
N MET A 1 -29.35 1.48 1.46
CA MET A 1 -29.15 0.42 0.47
C MET A 1 -29.90 -0.81 0.94
N ASP A 2 -30.69 -1.43 0.08
CA ASP A 2 -31.35 -2.70 0.40
C ASP A 2 -30.34 -3.81 0.06
N THR A 3 -29.85 -4.56 1.06
CA THR A 3 -29.30 -5.89 0.78
C THR A 3 -30.43 -6.67 0.13
N PRO A 4 -30.33 -7.10 -1.14
CA PRO A 4 -31.37 -7.89 -1.75
C PRO A 4 -31.39 -9.23 -1.03
N THR A 5 -32.34 -9.37 -0.11
CA THR A 5 -32.67 -10.65 0.50
C THR A 5 -33.70 -11.29 -0.42
N VAL A 6 -33.27 -12.28 -1.20
CA VAL A 6 -34.20 -13.02 -2.06
C VAL A 6 -34.87 -14.09 -1.21
N HIS A 7 -36.13 -13.85 -0.85
CA HIS A 7 -36.99 -14.91 -0.31
C HIS A 7 -37.53 -15.73 -1.48
N GLY A 8 -37.20 -17.02 -1.51
CA GLY A 8 -37.75 -17.95 -2.50
C GLY A 8 -39.22 -18.24 -2.22
N SER A 9 -40.13 -17.40 -2.71
CA SER A 9 -41.58 -17.58 -2.57
C SER A 9 -42.25 -17.72 -3.94
N TYR A 10 -41.90 -18.75 -4.71
CA TYR A 10 -42.73 -19.17 -5.85
C TYR A 10 -43.91 -20.01 -5.34
N PRO A 11 -45.16 -19.72 -5.73
CA PRO A 11 -46.35 -20.46 -5.30
C PRO A 11 -46.47 -21.88 -5.89
N ALA A 12 -45.46 -22.33 -6.64
CA ALA A 12 -45.33 -23.68 -7.14
C ALA A 12 -43.97 -24.23 -6.71
N ALA A 13 -43.96 -24.96 -5.58
CA ALA A 13 -42.81 -25.54 -4.89
C ALA A 13 -41.83 -24.51 -4.26
N ARG A 14 -41.80 -24.46 -2.91
CA ARG A 14 -40.67 -23.89 -2.15
C ARG A 14 -39.44 -24.75 -2.49
N PRO A 15 -38.40 -24.23 -3.16
CA PRO A 15 -37.24 -25.02 -3.50
C PRO A 15 -36.32 -25.16 -2.28
N ASP A 16 -35.97 -26.40 -1.93
CA ASP A 16 -34.99 -26.70 -0.86
C ASP A 16 -33.61 -26.19 -1.26
N LEU A 17 -32.93 -25.47 -0.36
CA LEU A 17 -31.55 -25.05 -0.56
C LEU A 17 -30.61 -26.21 -0.21
N CYS A 18 -29.91 -26.74 -1.22
CA CYS A 18 -28.99 -27.86 -1.05
C CYS A 18 -27.53 -27.44 -1.18
N GLY A 19 -26.71 -27.85 -0.21
CA GLY A 19 -25.26 -27.89 -0.35
C GLY A 19 -24.82 -29.04 -1.25
N ALA A 20 -23.51 -29.19 -1.44
CA ALA A 20 -22.96 -30.25 -2.29
C ALA A 20 -23.24 -31.68 -1.77
N SER A 21 -23.53 -31.84 -0.48
CA SER A 21 -23.68 -33.13 0.19
C SER A 21 -25.03 -33.35 0.89
N THR A 22 -25.71 -32.29 1.33
CA THR A 22 -26.97 -32.36 2.08
C THR A 22 -27.89 -31.19 1.74
N CYS A 23 -29.19 -31.37 1.96
CA CYS A 23 -30.23 -30.33 1.78
C CYS A 23 -30.72 -29.75 3.11
N ASP A 24 -29.85 -29.71 4.12
CA ASP A 24 -30.18 -29.16 5.45
C ASP A 24 -29.91 -27.65 5.57
N THR A 25 -29.52 -26.99 4.46
CA THR A 25 -29.08 -25.60 4.44
C THR A 25 -30.28 -24.66 4.35
N LEU A 26 -30.51 -23.83 5.36
CA LEU A 26 -31.64 -22.90 5.40
C LEU A 26 -31.32 -21.52 4.78
N GLY A 27 -30.05 -21.19 4.60
CA GLY A 27 -29.61 -19.90 4.08
C GLY A 27 -28.15 -19.90 3.62
N MET A 28 -27.78 -18.90 2.82
CA MET A 28 -26.41 -18.69 2.37
C MET A 28 -26.13 -17.20 2.12
N ALA A 29 -24.97 -16.74 2.58
CA ALA A 29 -24.46 -15.40 2.32
C ALA A 29 -22.93 -15.37 2.23
N ASP A 30 -22.40 -14.38 1.51
CA ASP A 30 -20.97 -14.09 1.52
C ASP A 30 -20.56 -13.36 2.81
N VAL A 31 -19.35 -13.64 3.29
CA VAL A 31 -18.86 -13.07 4.55
C VAL A 31 -18.22 -11.69 4.34
N GLY A 32 -18.70 -10.68 5.06
CA GLY A 32 -18.12 -9.34 5.13
C GLY A 32 -18.32 -8.48 3.88
N THR A 33 -19.36 -8.77 3.11
CA THR A 33 -19.64 -8.15 1.81
C THR A 33 -20.70 -7.06 1.85
N MET A 34 -21.11 -6.57 3.04
CA MET A 34 -22.18 -5.57 3.19
C MET A 34 -22.06 -4.35 2.25
N CYS A 35 -20.85 -3.83 2.07
CA CYS A 35 -20.59 -2.67 1.20
C CYS A 35 -20.01 -3.03 -0.17
N ASP A 36 -20.03 -4.31 -0.55
CA ASP A 36 -19.65 -4.79 -1.88
C ASP A 36 -20.90 -4.88 -2.76
N SER A 37 -21.04 -3.97 -3.73
CA SER A 37 -22.21 -3.90 -4.60
C SER A 37 -22.47 -5.15 -5.43
N LYS A 38 -21.49 -6.06 -5.57
CA LYS A 38 -21.63 -7.30 -6.35
C LYS A 38 -21.94 -8.52 -5.48
N ARG A 39 -21.66 -8.45 -4.17
CA ARG A 39 -21.68 -9.61 -3.25
C ARG A 39 -22.46 -9.35 -1.95
N SER A 40 -23.03 -8.16 -1.79
CA SER A 40 -23.91 -7.82 -0.67
C SER A 40 -25.29 -8.44 -0.86
N CYS A 41 -25.38 -9.76 -0.70
CA CYS A 41 -26.62 -10.53 -0.88
C CYS A 41 -26.69 -11.73 0.06
N SER A 42 -27.91 -12.13 0.39
CA SER A 42 -28.22 -13.37 1.10
C SER A 42 -29.43 -14.07 0.49
N VAL A 43 -29.44 -15.39 0.56
CA VAL A 43 -30.53 -16.26 0.10
C VAL A 43 -31.04 -17.03 1.30
N ILE A 44 -32.35 -17.04 1.52
CA ILE A 44 -32.99 -17.71 2.67
C ILE A 44 -34.15 -18.57 2.18
N GLU A 45 -34.22 -19.80 2.70
CA GLU A 45 -35.37 -20.69 2.57
C GLU A 45 -36.52 -20.21 3.46
N ASP A 46 -37.72 -20.09 2.88
CA ASP A 46 -38.93 -19.71 3.62
C ASP A 46 -39.54 -20.91 4.35
N ASP A 47 -39.33 -20.93 5.66
CA ASP A 47 -39.88 -21.89 6.61
C ASP A 47 -40.92 -21.24 7.54
N GLY A 48 -41.55 -20.15 7.08
CA GLY A 48 -42.48 -19.34 7.86
C GLY A 48 -41.78 -18.36 8.79
N LEU A 49 -42.37 -18.07 9.94
CA LEU A 49 -41.80 -17.08 10.89
C LEU A 49 -40.36 -17.39 11.36
N PRO A 50 -39.94 -18.67 11.52
CA PRO A 50 -38.56 -19.00 11.85
C PRO A 50 -37.50 -18.48 10.87
N SER A 51 -37.84 -18.22 9.60
CA SER A 51 -36.91 -17.65 8.61
C SER A 51 -36.37 -16.27 9.03
N ALA A 52 -37.00 -15.60 9.99
CA ALA A 52 -36.44 -14.38 10.60
C ALA A 52 -35.10 -14.64 11.32
N PHE A 53 -34.94 -15.79 11.98
CA PHE A 53 -33.67 -16.17 12.62
C PHE A 53 -32.60 -16.49 11.57
N THR A 54 -32.97 -17.23 10.52
CA THR A 54 -32.08 -17.50 9.39
C THR A 54 -31.66 -16.19 8.71
N THR A 55 -32.59 -15.26 8.50
CA THR A 55 -32.29 -13.94 7.94
C THR A 55 -31.30 -13.18 8.82
N ALA A 56 -31.47 -13.20 10.14
CA ALA A 56 -30.53 -12.58 11.07
C ALA A 56 -29.14 -13.24 11.04
N HIS A 57 -29.08 -14.57 10.95
CA HIS A 57 -27.84 -15.35 10.81
C HIS A 57 -27.08 -14.96 9.52
N GLU A 58 -27.75 -15.01 8.38
CA GLU A 58 -27.14 -14.66 7.08
C GLU A 58 -26.71 -13.19 7.04
N LEU A 59 -27.49 -12.27 7.60
CA LEU A 59 -27.06 -10.88 7.75
C LEU A 59 -25.80 -10.76 8.61
N GLY A 60 -25.67 -11.57 9.66
CA GLY A 60 -24.44 -11.68 10.44
C GLY A 60 -23.22 -11.98 9.57
N HIS A 61 -23.33 -12.95 8.65
CA HIS A 61 -22.27 -13.23 7.66
C HIS A 61 -21.98 -12.02 6.78
N VAL A 62 -22.99 -11.36 6.23
CA VAL A 62 -22.80 -10.14 5.42
C VAL A 62 -22.07 -9.04 6.22
N PHE A 63 -22.28 -8.97 7.55
CA PHE A 63 -21.56 -8.13 8.52
C PHE A 63 -20.22 -8.69 9.01
N ASN A 64 -19.66 -9.69 8.32
CA ASN A 64 -18.38 -10.33 8.60
C ASN A 64 -18.36 -11.23 9.86
N MET A 65 -19.51 -11.59 10.44
CA MET A 65 -19.55 -12.53 11.56
C MET A 65 -19.33 -13.97 11.05
N PRO A 66 -18.36 -14.72 11.59
CA PRO A 66 -18.21 -16.14 11.34
C PRO A 66 -19.11 -16.93 12.27
N HIS A 67 -19.15 -18.26 12.10
CA HIS A 67 -19.81 -19.10 13.08
C HIS A 67 -19.11 -19.05 14.45
N ASP A 68 -19.87 -19.19 15.52
CA ASP A 68 -19.36 -19.12 16.90
C ASP A 68 -18.36 -20.24 17.25
N ASN A 69 -18.40 -21.36 16.51
CA ASN A 69 -17.53 -22.51 16.72
C ASN A 69 -16.23 -22.47 15.89
N VAL A 70 -15.95 -21.39 15.15
CA VAL A 70 -14.69 -21.28 14.43
C VAL A 70 -13.52 -21.11 15.41
N LYS A 71 -12.36 -21.66 15.04
CA LYS A 71 -11.14 -21.64 15.86
C LYS A 71 -10.77 -20.22 16.34
N ALA A 72 -10.96 -19.22 15.49
CA ALA A 72 -10.71 -17.82 15.83
C ALA A 72 -11.56 -17.31 17.01
N CYS A 73 -12.84 -17.70 17.10
CA CYS A 73 -13.69 -17.37 18.25
C CYS A 73 -13.26 -18.17 19.48
N GLU A 74 -12.94 -19.45 19.30
CA GLU A 74 -12.54 -20.34 20.40
C GLU A 74 -11.21 -19.94 21.05
N GLU A 75 -10.23 -19.47 20.26
CA GLU A 75 -8.93 -19.03 20.75
C GLU A 75 -9.02 -17.76 21.62
N VAL A 76 -9.91 -16.82 21.28
CA VAL A 76 -10.01 -15.52 21.93
C VAL A 76 -11.03 -15.51 23.07
N PHE A 77 -12.17 -16.19 22.89
CA PHE A 77 -13.30 -16.16 23.83
C PHE A 77 -13.52 -17.50 24.55
N GLY A 78 -12.76 -18.54 24.20
CA GLY A 78 -12.97 -19.90 24.70
C GLY A 78 -14.17 -20.58 24.05
N LYS A 79 -14.47 -21.81 24.49
CA LYS A 79 -15.69 -22.52 24.07
C LYS A 79 -16.93 -21.85 24.67
N LEU A 80 -17.75 -21.26 23.82
CA LEU A 80 -19.06 -20.74 24.18
C LEU A 80 -19.97 -21.91 24.61
N LYS A 81 -20.65 -21.76 25.75
CA LYS A 81 -21.47 -22.83 26.34
C LYS A 81 -22.91 -22.85 25.82
N ASP A 82 -23.40 -21.70 25.37
CA ASP A 82 -24.78 -21.49 24.92
C ASP A 82 -24.84 -21.34 23.39
N ASN A 83 -25.97 -21.74 22.80
CA ASN A 83 -26.21 -21.54 21.37
C ASN A 83 -26.66 -20.10 21.13
N HIS A 84 -25.96 -19.40 20.24
CA HIS A 84 -26.28 -18.04 19.83
C HIS A 84 -26.65 -17.98 18.34
N MET A 85 -27.02 -16.80 17.84
CA MET A 85 -27.50 -16.61 16.47
C MET A 85 -26.51 -17.11 15.42
N MET A 86 -25.20 -16.95 15.63
CA MET A 86 -24.15 -17.37 14.70
C MET A 86 -23.66 -18.81 14.94
N THR A 87 -24.41 -19.62 15.69
CA THR A 87 -24.13 -21.06 15.77
C THR A 87 -24.51 -21.74 14.43
N PRO A 88 -23.74 -22.72 13.92
CA PRO A 88 -24.04 -23.37 12.62
C PRO A 88 -25.40 -24.07 12.56
N THR A 89 -26.02 -24.32 13.72
CA THR A 89 -27.33 -24.92 13.89
C THR A 89 -28.25 -23.98 14.66
N LEU A 90 -29.36 -23.56 14.05
CA LEU A 90 -30.32 -22.59 14.62
C LEU A 90 -31.29 -23.21 15.66
N VAL A 91 -30.78 -24.10 16.52
CA VAL A 91 -31.59 -24.83 17.50
C VAL A 91 -31.31 -24.30 18.91
N GLN A 92 -32.37 -23.97 19.66
CA GLN A 92 -32.30 -23.54 21.07
C GLN A 92 -31.42 -22.31 21.33
N ILE A 93 -31.53 -21.27 20.49
CA ILE A 93 -30.83 -19.99 20.67
C ILE A 93 -31.24 -19.36 22.03
N ASP A 94 -30.26 -18.91 22.81
CA ASP A 94 -30.51 -18.12 24.02
C ASP A 94 -31.21 -16.81 23.65
N ARG A 95 -32.44 -16.62 24.14
CA ARG A 95 -33.26 -15.45 23.81
C ARG A 95 -33.01 -14.25 24.70
N THR A 96 -32.32 -14.46 25.82
CA THR A 96 -31.90 -13.38 26.69
C THR A 96 -30.68 -12.69 26.10
N ASN A 97 -29.72 -13.48 25.58
CA ASN A 97 -28.52 -13.00 24.90
C ASN A 97 -28.34 -13.73 23.55
N PRO A 98 -29.08 -13.32 22.50
CA PRO A 98 -29.08 -14.03 21.22
C PRO A 98 -27.77 -13.91 20.43
N TRP A 99 -26.91 -12.96 20.76
CA TRP A 99 -25.61 -12.78 20.10
C TRP A 99 -24.47 -13.10 21.06
N SER A 100 -23.48 -13.84 20.58
CA SER A 100 -22.30 -14.20 21.38
C SER A 100 -21.37 -13.01 21.60
N ALA A 101 -20.46 -13.13 22.57
CA ALA A 101 -19.38 -12.16 22.74
C ALA A 101 -18.46 -12.08 21.50
N CYS A 102 -18.27 -13.21 20.78
CA CYS A 102 -17.49 -13.22 19.54
C CYS A 102 -18.19 -12.41 18.44
N SER A 103 -19.48 -12.66 18.21
CA SER A 103 -20.31 -11.94 17.25
C SER A 103 -20.30 -10.44 17.52
N ALA A 104 -20.47 -10.03 18.79
CA ALA A 104 -20.45 -8.64 19.22
C ALA A 104 -19.08 -7.98 18.99
N ALA A 105 -17.98 -8.67 19.28
CA ALA A 105 -16.63 -8.15 19.03
C ALA A 105 -16.37 -7.93 17.53
N ILE A 106 -16.81 -8.87 16.70
CA ILE A 106 -16.55 -8.85 15.25
C ILE A 106 -17.35 -7.75 14.55
N ILE A 107 -18.64 -7.60 14.85
CA ILE A 107 -19.42 -6.48 14.26
C ILE A 107 -18.91 -5.13 14.74
N THR A 108 -18.45 -5.07 15.99
CA THR A 108 -17.85 -3.85 16.54
C THR A 108 -16.59 -3.47 15.76
N ASP A 109 -15.70 -4.42 15.50
CA ASP A 109 -14.49 -4.20 14.71
C ASP A 109 -14.81 -3.84 13.26
N PHE A 110 -15.79 -4.53 12.66
CA PHE A 110 -16.26 -4.26 11.30
C PHE A 110 -16.76 -2.82 11.14
N LEU A 111 -17.59 -2.35 12.07
CA LEU A 111 -18.12 -0.99 12.06
C LEU A 111 -17.03 0.03 12.40
N ASP A 112 -16.20 -0.21 13.42
CA ASP A 112 -15.11 0.68 13.84
C ASP A 112 -14.08 0.91 12.73
N SER A 113 -13.76 -0.15 11.97
CA SER A 113 -12.88 -0.09 10.80
C SER A 113 -13.45 0.80 9.69
N GLY A 114 -14.78 0.88 9.54
CA GLY A 114 -15.47 1.78 8.60
C GLY A 114 -15.51 3.25 9.06
N HIS A 115 -15.53 3.52 10.37
CA HIS A 115 -15.79 4.87 10.90
C HIS A 115 -14.60 5.85 10.92
N ALA A 116 -13.41 5.46 10.47
CA ALA A 116 -12.21 6.33 10.49
C ALA A 116 -12.35 7.64 9.65
N PHE A 117 -13.40 7.78 8.83
CA PHE A 117 -13.56 8.88 7.87
C PHE A 117 -14.42 10.08 8.33
N ILE A 118 -15.22 9.99 9.40
CA ILE A 118 -16.19 11.07 9.72
C ILE A 118 -15.54 12.31 10.35
N ASN A 119 -14.35 12.21 10.95
CA ASN A 119 -13.72 13.36 11.64
C ASN A 119 -13.06 14.42 10.72
N MET A 120 -13.26 14.36 9.39
CA MET A 120 -12.66 15.34 8.46
C MET A 120 -13.60 15.87 7.35
N LYS A 121 -14.91 15.60 7.41
CA LYS A 121 -15.88 16.07 6.39
C LYS A 121 -16.66 17.33 6.77
N ASP A 122 -16.09 18.21 7.61
CA ASP A 122 -16.52 19.61 7.65
C ASP A 122 -15.56 20.45 6.81
N LYS A 123 -16.01 20.79 5.59
CA LYS A 123 -15.38 21.65 4.56
C LYS A 123 -14.41 20.97 3.57
N VAL A 124 -14.95 20.30 2.57
CA VAL A 124 -14.33 20.31 1.23
C VAL A 124 -15.40 20.63 0.20
N SER A 125 -15.20 21.77 -0.46
CA SER A 125 -15.96 22.25 -1.60
C SER A 125 -15.98 21.23 -2.73
N GLN A 126 -17.15 21.13 -3.38
CA GLN A 126 -17.32 20.52 -4.69
C GLN A 126 -16.34 21.14 -5.68
N ASP A 127 -15.26 20.46 -6.01
CA ASP A 127 -14.67 20.39 -7.36
C ASP A 127 -13.45 19.45 -7.31
N GLU A 128 -13.61 18.21 -7.75
CA GLU A 128 -12.57 17.40 -8.42
C GLU A 128 -13.13 15.99 -8.73
N ARG A 129 -13.62 15.86 -9.97
CA ARG A 129 -13.75 14.68 -10.85
C ARG A 129 -13.94 13.28 -10.23
N GLU A 130 -15.14 12.76 -10.50
CA GLU A 130 -15.47 11.35 -10.70
C GLU A 130 -14.47 10.66 -11.62
N ASP A 131 -13.82 9.61 -11.12
CA ASP A 131 -13.68 8.29 -11.78
C ASP A 131 -12.82 7.38 -10.88
N ASP A 132 -13.37 6.19 -10.59
CA ASP A 132 -12.81 5.08 -9.78
C ASP A 132 -13.08 5.10 -8.26
N VAL A 133 -14.38 5.13 -7.90
CA VAL A 133 -14.86 4.61 -6.61
C VAL A 133 -15.23 3.13 -6.79
N THR A 134 -14.23 2.25 -6.96
CA THR A 134 -14.44 0.80 -6.83
C THR A 134 -13.70 0.28 -5.59
N GLY A 135 -14.48 -0.12 -4.59
CA GLY A 135 -14.02 -0.58 -3.28
C GLY A 135 -14.55 0.30 -2.16
N THR A 136 -15.87 0.33 -1.99
CA THR A 136 -16.54 0.83 -0.80
C THR A 136 -16.07 0.00 0.40
N GLU A 137 -15.59 0.71 1.41
CA GLU A 137 -14.89 0.14 2.57
C GLU A 137 -15.89 -0.58 3.51
N LYS A 138 -15.40 -1.52 4.33
CA LYS A 138 -16.22 -2.33 5.25
C LYS A 138 -17.06 -1.43 6.17
N GLY A 139 -18.38 -1.43 5.98
CA GLY A 139 -19.36 -0.72 6.83
C GLY A 139 -19.63 0.77 6.51
N GLU A 140 -18.87 1.42 5.61
CA GLU A 140 -19.06 2.86 5.32
C GLU A 140 -20.37 3.20 4.62
N CYS A 141 -20.92 2.24 3.87
CA CYS A 141 -22.20 2.34 3.17
C CYS A 141 -23.43 2.32 4.10
N LEU A 142 -23.21 2.23 5.42
CA LEU A 142 -24.27 2.18 6.43
C LEU A 142 -24.43 3.51 7.18
N LEU A 143 -23.63 4.51 6.81
CA LEU A 143 -23.52 5.78 7.51
C LEU A 143 -24.53 6.81 7.01
N ASP A 144 -25.00 6.66 5.77
CA ASP A 144 -26.04 7.48 5.19
C ASP A 144 -27.43 7.07 5.68
N GLN A 145 -28.30 8.06 5.85
CA GLN A 145 -29.70 7.79 6.13
C GLN A 145 -30.41 7.36 4.84
N PRO A 146 -31.28 6.33 4.89
CA PRO A 146 -32.03 5.91 3.74
C PRO A 146 -32.97 7.04 3.27
N GLN A 147 -33.05 7.25 1.95
CA GLN A 147 -33.90 8.28 1.34
C GLN A 147 -35.40 8.10 1.66
N LYS A 148 -35.82 6.85 1.89
CA LYS A 148 -37.17 6.49 2.29
C LYS A 148 -37.12 5.36 3.32
N LEU A 149 -37.65 5.61 4.52
CA LEU A 149 -37.82 4.59 5.55
C LEU A 149 -39.10 3.80 5.25
N LEU A 150 -38.99 2.47 5.20
CA LEU A 150 -40.16 1.60 5.24
C LEU A 150 -40.68 1.56 6.68
N ALA A 151 -41.94 1.96 6.88
CA ALA A 151 -42.60 1.87 8.17
C ALA A 151 -42.93 0.41 8.46
N LEU A 152 -42.25 -0.18 9.45
CA LEU A 152 -42.55 -1.54 9.91
C LEU A 152 -43.69 -1.51 10.94
N PRO A 153 -44.53 -2.55 11.02
CA PRO A 153 -45.56 -2.66 12.04
C PRO A 153 -44.94 -2.62 13.45
N GLU A 154 -45.44 -1.74 14.32
CA GLU A 154 -44.98 -1.66 15.72
C GLU A 154 -45.60 -2.75 16.61
N VAL A 155 -46.56 -3.53 16.08
CA VAL A 155 -47.25 -4.60 16.80
C VAL A 155 -46.43 -5.89 16.81
N LEU A 156 -46.51 -6.62 17.93
CA LEU A 156 -45.82 -7.90 18.08
C LEU A 156 -46.34 -8.94 17.06
N PRO A 157 -45.48 -9.78 16.43
CA PRO A 157 -45.89 -10.63 15.32
C PRO A 157 -47.05 -11.59 15.64
N GLY A 158 -47.13 -12.14 16.85
CA GLY A 158 -48.19 -13.04 17.29
C GLY A 158 -49.59 -12.40 17.37
N THR A 159 -49.68 -11.07 17.31
CA THR A 159 -50.98 -10.36 17.15
C THR A 159 -51.48 -10.42 15.71
N SER A 160 -50.57 -10.51 14.75
CA SER A 160 -50.87 -10.61 13.31
C SER A 160 -50.94 -12.06 12.83
N TYR A 161 -50.14 -12.94 13.45
CA TYR A 161 -50.05 -14.36 13.11
C TYR A 161 -50.56 -15.21 14.27
N SER A 162 -51.82 -15.66 14.19
CA SER A 162 -52.41 -16.56 15.19
C SER A 162 -51.63 -17.88 15.30
N LEU A 163 -51.79 -18.60 16.41
CA LEU A 163 -51.10 -19.88 16.63
C LEU A 163 -51.38 -20.91 15.50
N SER A 164 -52.61 -20.94 15.00
CA SER A 164 -52.98 -21.81 13.87
C SER A 164 -52.28 -21.38 12.58
N ARG A 165 -52.20 -20.06 12.32
CA ARG A 165 -51.49 -19.54 11.16
C ARG A 165 -49.99 -19.85 11.21
N GLN A 166 -49.38 -19.81 12.40
CA GLN A 166 -47.98 -20.19 12.58
C GLN A 166 -47.75 -21.67 12.21
N CYS A 167 -48.67 -22.57 12.55
CA CYS A 167 -48.61 -23.98 12.17
C CYS A 167 -48.74 -24.21 10.67
N GLU A 168 -49.64 -23.48 10.00
CA GLU A 168 -49.80 -23.54 8.54
C GLU A 168 -48.53 -23.07 7.81
N LEU A 169 -47.90 -21.99 8.29
CA LEU A 169 -46.69 -21.45 7.68
C LEU A 169 -45.49 -22.41 7.78
N ALA A 170 -45.36 -23.11 8.92
CA ALA A 170 -44.23 -23.99 9.22
C ALA A 170 -44.36 -25.40 8.62
N PHE A 171 -45.58 -25.93 8.48
CA PHE A 171 -45.82 -27.32 8.07
C PHE A 171 -46.79 -27.49 6.91
N GLY A 172 -47.29 -26.40 6.34
CA GLY A 172 -48.19 -26.41 5.19
C GLY A 172 -49.67 -26.28 5.56
N GLU A 173 -50.48 -26.06 4.54
CA GLU A 173 -51.91 -25.79 4.66
C GLU A 173 -52.66 -26.96 5.33
N GLY A 174 -53.52 -26.64 6.31
CA GLY A 174 -54.28 -27.63 7.10
C GLY A 174 -53.57 -28.14 8.37
N SER A 175 -52.34 -27.73 8.62
CA SER A 175 -51.63 -27.96 9.88
C SER A 175 -52.24 -27.16 11.04
N LYS A 176 -52.53 -27.80 12.18
CA LYS A 176 -53.17 -27.20 13.35
C LYS A 176 -52.30 -27.33 14.61
N PRO A 177 -52.51 -26.49 15.65
CA PRO A 177 -51.80 -26.60 16.92
C PRO A 177 -52.13 -27.92 17.64
N CYS A 178 -51.13 -28.54 18.25
CA CYS A 178 -51.34 -29.77 19.02
C CYS A 178 -52.07 -29.50 20.36
N PRO A 179 -53.08 -30.32 20.75
CA PRO A 179 -53.91 -30.04 21.94
C PRO A 179 -53.15 -30.02 23.28
N ASN A 180 -52.17 -30.91 23.48
CA ASN A 180 -51.56 -31.16 24.80
C ASN A 180 -50.10 -30.67 24.94
N MET A 181 -49.54 -30.05 23.90
CA MET A 181 -48.11 -29.65 23.85
C MET A 181 -47.94 -28.12 23.73
N GLN A 182 -48.88 -27.35 24.29
CA GLN A 182 -48.93 -25.90 24.13
C GLN A 182 -48.08 -25.18 25.16
N SER A 183 -46.86 -24.83 24.77
CA SER A 183 -45.97 -23.96 25.55
C SER A 183 -45.38 -22.91 24.62
N CYS A 184 -45.35 -21.64 25.05
CA CYS A 184 -44.69 -20.55 24.32
C CYS A 184 -43.22 -20.89 23.92
N SER A 185 -42.59 -21.85 24.60
CA SER A 185 -41.22 -22.29 24.33
C SER A 185 -41.07 -23.05 23.02
N LYS A 186 -42.08 -23.84 22.59
CA LYS A 186 -42.03 -24.73 21.42
C LYS A 186 -43.37 -24.80 20.70
N LEU A 187 -43.35 -24.56 19.39
CA LEU A 187 -44.48 -24.72 18.49
C LEU A 187 -44.62 -26.18 18.07
N TRP A 188 -45.75 -26.79 18.45
CA TRP A 188 -46.11 -28.16 18.10
C TRP A 188 -47.35 -28.15 17.22
N CYS A 189 -47.24 -28.75 16.04
CA CYS A 189 -48.28 -28.74 15.04
C CYS A 189 -48.56 -30.14 14.50
N THR A 190 -49.77 -30.35 14.01
CA THR A 190 -50.18 -31.62 13.40
C THR A 190 -49.56 -31.78 12.02
N GLY A 191 -48.94 -32.93 11.79
CA GLY A 191 -48.36 -33.35 10.52
C GLY A 191 -48.85 -34.72 10.09
N LYS A 192 -48.40 -35.15 8.90
CA LYS A 192 -48.62 -36.50 8.38
C LYS A 192 -47.28 -37.23 8.29
N ALA A 193 -47.08 -38.24 9.13
CA ALA A 193 -45.96 -39.16 9.01
C ALA A 193 -46.50 -40.54 8.63
N ARG A 194 -46.11 -41.06 7.46
CA ARG A 194 -46.57 -42.37 6.94
C ARG A 194 -48.11 -42.53 6.94
N GLY A 195 -48.85 -41.46 6.69
CA GLY A 195 -50.32 -41.46 6.66
C GLY A 195 -51.02 -41.32 8.02
N GLN A 196 -50.29 -41.32 9.13
CA GLN A 196 -50.85 -41.05 10.47
C GLN A 196 -50.67 -39.59 10.87
N LEU A 197 -51.68 -39.04 11.56
CA LEU A 197 -51.64 -37.71 12.15
C LEU A 197 -50.71 -37.74 13.37
N VAL A 198 -49.59 -37.01 13.30
CA VAL A 198 -48.61 -36.94 14.39
C VAL A 198 -48.33 -35.49 14.77
N CYS A 199 -47.95 -35.25 16.02
CA CYS A 199 -47.44 -33.95 16.44
C CYS A 199 -45.96 -33.83 16.10
N GLN A 200 -45.60 -32.81 15.34
CA GLN A 200 -44.23 -32.50 14.94
C GLN A 200 -43.86 -31.07 15.34
N THR A 201 -42.56 -30.81 15.48
CA THR A 201 -42.02 -29.51 15.86
C THR A 201 -40.71 -29.26 15.14
N ARG A 202 -40.43 -27.99 14.81
CA ARG A 202 -39.12 -27.52 14.34
C ARG A 202 -38.29 -26.87 15.45
N HIS A 203 -38.68 -27.06 16.73
CA HIS A 203 -38.01 -26.52 17.92
C HIS A 203 -38.00 -24.98 18.05
N PHE A 204 -38.80 -24.27 17.26
CA PHE A 204 -39.01 -22.82 17.38
C PHE A 204 -40.18 -22.48 18.31
N PRO A 205 -40.19 -21.30 18.94
CA PRO A 205 -41.28 -20.87 19.83
C PRO A 205 -42.50 -20.36 19.08
N TRP A 206 -43.51 -20.02 19.86
CA TRP A 206 -44.60 -19.18 19.38
C TRP A 206 -44.08 -17.76 19.20
N ALA A 207 -44.61 -17.05 18.20
CA ALA A 207 -44.27 -15.65 17.97
C ALA A 207 -44.62 -14.78 19.18
N ASP A 208 -43.77 -13.79 19.49
CA ASP A 208 -44.06 -12.84 20.57
C ASP A 208 -45.38 -12.12 20.29
N GLY A 209 -46.23 -11.96 21.32
CA GLY A 209 -47.60 -11.44 21.20
C GLY A 209 -48.68 -12.51 20.97
N THR A 210 -48.32 -13.79 20.79
CA THR A 210 -49.32 -14.87 20.64
C THR A 210 -50.05 -15.09 21.96
N SER A 211 -51.38 -15.17 21.93
CA SER A 211 -52.20 -15.45 23.11
C SER A 211 -51.88 -16.85 23.67
N CYS A 212 -51.56 -16.94 24.97
CA CYS A 212 -51.25 -18.19 25.67
C CYS A 212 -52.16 -18.48 26.88
N GLY A 213 -53.08 -17.56 27.19
CA GLY A 213 -54.09 -17.68 28.23
C GLY A 213 -54.90 -16.39 28.32
N ASP A 214 -55.83 -16.32 29.27
CA ASP A 214 -56.63 -15.11 29.51
C ASP A 214 -55.74 -13.96 29.99
N ASP A 215 -55.74 -12.83 29.26
CA ASP A 215 -54.86 -11.66 29.49
C ASP A 215 -53.34 -11.94 29.51
N MET A 216 -52.93 -13.07 28.96
CA MET A 216 -51.54 -13.53 28.91
C MET A 216 -51.06 -13.72 27.46
N LEU A 217 -49.84 -13.25 27.18
CA LEU A 217 -49.22 -13.37 25.87
C LEU A 217 -47.81 -13.96 25.97
N CYS A 218 -47.40 -14.65 24.91
CA CYS A 218 -46.04 -15.14 24.79
C CYS A 218 -45.08 -13.98 24.56
N PHE A 219 -44.04 -13.88 25.39
CA PHE A 219 -42.94 -12.95 25.21
C PHE A 219 -41.62 -13.64 25.56
N ARG A 220 -40.66 -13.62 24.64
CA ARG A 220 -39.36 -14.32 24.78
C ARG A 220 -39.50 -15.81 25.09
N GLY A 221 -40.59 -16.44 24.64
CA GLY A 221 -40.85 -17.88 24.87
C GLY A 221 -41.51 -18.24 26.19
N VAL A 222 -41.90 -17.24 27.00
CA VAL A 222 -42.61 -17.45 28.27
C VAL A 222 -44.00 -16.81 28.17
N CYS A 223 -45.01 -17.45 28.78
CA CYS A 223 -46.35 -16.88 28.88
C CYS A 223 -46.35 -15.82 30.00
N THR A 224 -46.55 -14.56 29.65
CA THR A 224 -46.40 -13.41 30.55
C THR A 224 -47.62 -12.50 30.50
N ASN A 225 -47.86 -11.73 31.56
CA ASN A 225 -48.98 -10.80 31.62
C ASN A 225 -48.78 -9.65 30.61
N LYS A 226 -49.85 -9.30 29.89
CA LYS A 226 -49.84 -8.27 28.84
C LYS A 226 -49.26 -6.92 29.32
N ASN A 227 -49.47 -6.55 30.59
CA ASN A 227 -48.99 -5.28 31.15
C ASN A 227 -47.47 -5.22 31.39
N ASN A 228 -46.80 -6.37 31.50
CA ASN A 228 -45.34 -6.44 31.74
C ASN A 228 -44.51 -6.35 30.46
N VAL A 229 -45.15 -6.34 29.29
CA VAL A 229 -44.48 -6.43 27.97
C VAL A 229 -44.39 -5.06 27.28
N THR A 230 -45.29 -4.13 27.61
CA THR A 230 -45.28 -2.75 27.10
C THR A 230 -44.29 -1.88 27.89
N ASN A 231 -42.99 -2.12 27.74
CA ASN A 231 -42.00 -1.15 28.21
C ASN A 231 -41.76 -0.09 27.13
N ASP A 232 -41.61 1.16 27.56
CA ASP A 232 -41.28 2.27 26.66
C ASP A 232 -39.98 2.00 25.91
N LYS A 233 -39.99 2.37 24.63
CA LYS A 233 -38.80 2.34 23.77
C LYS A 233 -37.75 3.30 24.32
N VAL A 234 -36.56 2.78 24.61
CA VAL A 234 -35.43 3.60 25.09
C VAL A 234 -34.35 3.64 24.02
N ASP A 235 -34.24 4.76 23.31
CA ASP A 235 -33.15 4.98 22.36
C ASP A 235 -31.82 5.18 23.11
N GLY A 236 -30.76 4.53 22.63
CA GLY A 236 -29.44 4.60 23.25
C GLY A 236 -28.76 5.93 23.03
N ARG A 237 -27.93 6.34 24.00
CA ARG A 237 -27.06 7.52 23.86
C ARG A 237 -25.64 7.22 24.31
N TRP A 238 -24.69 7.90 23.67
CA TRP A 238 -23.27 7.72 23.92
C TRP A 238 -22.90 8.10 25.36
N GLY A 239 -22.19 7.20 26.03
CA GLY A 239 -21.50 7.50 27.27
C GLY A 239 -20.33 8.48 27.09
N LYS A 240 -19.69 8.83 28.21
CA LYS A 240 -18.49 9.65 28.19
C LYS A 240 -17.36 8.92 27.45
N TRP A 241 -16.48 9.69 26.82
CA TRP A 241 -15.25 9.13 26.25
C TRP A 241 -14.38 8.53 27.36
N GLY A 242 -13.90 7.32 27.13
CA GLY A 242 -12.84 6.72 27.93
C GLY A 242 -11.53 7.51 27.82
N VAL A 243 -10.61 7.20 28.72
CA VAL A 243 -9.24 7.72 28.65
C VAL A 243 -8.53 7.19 27.41
N PHE A 244 -7.56 7.95 26.91
CA PHE A 244 -6.70 7.47 25.84
C PHE A 244 -5.82 6.33 26.35
N GLY A 245 -5.75 5.24 25.57
CA GLY A 245 -4.87 4.11 25.85
C GLY A 245 -3.40 4.44 25.60
N SER A 246 -2.55 3.40 25.59
CA SER A 246 -1.12 3.55 25.30
C SER A 246 -0.86 4.03 23.87
N CYS A 247 0.17 4.84 23.71
CA CYS A 247 0.64 5.29 22.41
C CYS A 247 1.22 4.11 21.60
N SER A 248 0.85 3.99 20.33
CA SER A 248 1.33 2.93 19.44
C SER A 248 2.83 2.95 19.16
N ARG A 249 3.50 4.10 19.37
CA ARG A 249 4.93 4.30 19.14
C ARG A 249 5.54 5.09 20.27
N THR A 250 6.80 4.83 20.60
CA THR A 250 7.54 5.56 21.65
C THR A 250 8.15 6.87 21.16
N CYS A 251 8.36 7.01 19.84
CA CYS A 251 8.89 8.20 19.20
C CYS A 251 8.42 8.31 17.73
N GLY A 252 8.69 9.44 17.10
CA GLY A 252 8.48 9.69 15.68
C GLY A 252 7.01 9.79 15.25
N GLY A 253 6.11 10.02 16.21
CA GLY A 253 4.68 10.14 16.02
C GLY A 253 3.93 8.81 16.04
N GLY A 254 3.25 8.51 17.15
CA GLY A 254 2.31 7.40 17.30
C GLY A 254 0.86 7.87 17.36
N VAL A 255 -0.04 6.92 17.62
CA VAL A 255 -1.48 7.14 17.75
C VAL A 255 -1.98 6.54 19.06
N GLU A 256 -2.83 7.29 19.74
CA GLU A 256 -3.60 6.86 20.89
C GLU A 256 -5.08 6.76 20.52
N LEU A 257 -5.74 5.81 21.16
CA LEU A 257 -7.11 5.39 20.93
C LEU A 257 -7.93 5.68 22.19
N ALA A 258 -9.12 6.28 22.03
CA ALA A 258 -10.13 6.36 23.08
C ALA A 258 -11.47 5.84 22.55
N LYS A 259 -12.18 5.05 23.36
CA LYS A 259 -13.49 4.46 23.03
C LYS A 259 -14.59 5.02 23.92
N ARG A 260 -15.84 4.93 23.47
CA ARG A 260 -17.04 5.20 24.29
C ARG A 260 -18.09 4.12 24.01
N GLU A 261 -18.90 3.82 25.02
CA GLU A 261 -19.96 2.82 24.89
C GLU A 261 -21.34 3.47 24.76
N CYS A 262 -22.25 2.78 24.09
CA CYS A 262 -23.64 3.21 23.93
C CYS A 262 -24.46 2.82 25.16
N ASN A 263 -24.23 3.50 26.29
CA ASN A 263 -24.73 3.06 27.60
C ASN A 263 -25.37 4.15 28.46
N ASN A 264 -25.63 5.35 27.93
CA ASN A 264 -26.12 6.48 28.71
C ASN A 264 -27.34 7.19 28.08
N PRO A 265 -28.48 6.51 27.85
CA PRO A 265 -28.82 5.17 28.36
C PRO A 265 -28.47 4.03 27.38
N LEU A 266 -28.53 2.79 27.88
CA LEU A 266 -28.48 1.58 27.04
C LEU A 266 -29.76 1.49 26.19
N PRO A 267 -29.67 1.21 24.89
CA PRO A 267 -30.86 0.96 24.07
C PRO A 267 -31.68 -0.23 24.59
N ALA A 268 -32.99 -0.05 24.71
CA ALA A 268 -33.91 -1.10 25.16
C ALA A 268 -35.26 -1.02 24.43
N ASN A 269 -36.00 -2.13 24.44
CA ASN A 269 -37.38 -2.24 23.92
C ASN A 269 -37.54 -1.73 22.47
N GLY A 270 -36.64 -2.16 21.57
CA GLY A 270 -36.65 -1.70 20.17
C GLY A 270 -36.11 -0.28 19.97
N GLY A 271 -35.43 0.27 20.98
CA GLY A 271 -34.68 1.52 20.93
C GLY A 271 -33.58 1.52 19.88
N LYS A 272 -33.35 2.68 19.26
CA LYS A 272 -32.28 2.87 18.28
C LYS A 272 -30.91 2.78 18.98
N TYR A 273 -29.96 2.16 18.31
CA TYR A 273 -28.56 2.22 18.73
C TYR A 273 -27.98 3.64 18.54
N CYS A 274 -26.89 3.93 19.26
CA CYS A 274 -26.25 5.25 19.21
C CYS A 274 -25.71 5.58 17.82
N GLN A 275 -26.00 6.79 17.34
CA GLN A 275 -25.51 7.29 16.06
C GLN A 275 -24.21 8.10 16.24
N GLY A 276 -23.24 7.90 15.36
CA GLY A 276 -21.94 8.59 15.36
C GLY A 276 -20.76 7.72 15.76
N VAL A 277 -19.56 8.31 15.88
CA VAL A 277 -18.30 7.55 16.09
C VAL A 277 -18.15 7.02 17.52
N ARG A 278 -17.79 5.75 17.70
CA ARG A 278 -17.47 5.17 19.03
C ARG A 278 -15.98 5.16 19.35
N VAL A 279 -15.13 5.42 18.36
CA VAL A 279 -13.68 5.51 18.51
C VAL A 279 -13.19 6.90 18.07
N LYS A 280 -12.21 7.43 18.81
CA LYS A 280 -11.45 8.61 18.40
C LYS A 280 -9.96 8.40 18.58
N TYR A 281 -9.18 9.07 17.74
CA TYR A 281 -7.74 8.97 17.69
C TYR A 281 -7.08 10.31 17.96
N ARG A 282 -5.89 10.30 18.54
CA ARG A 282 -5.00 11.47 18.59
C ARG A 282 -3.55 11.06 18.40
N SER A 283 -2.74 12.00 17.92
CA SER A 283 -1.28 11.76 17.84
C SER A 283 -0.62 11.86 19.20
N CYS A 284 0.44 11.08 19.40
CA CYS A 284 1.26 11.02 20.61
C CYS A 284 2.74 10.86 20.24
N ASN A 285 3.66 11.10 21.19
CA ASN A 285 5.10 10.87 21.03
C ASN A 285 5.71 11.43 19.73
N LEU A 286 5.42 12.71 19.44
CA LEU A 286 5.82 13.40 18.20
C LEU A 286 7.32 13.70 18.07
N ASN A 287 8.08 13.52 19.15
CA ASN A 287 9.51 13.79 19.16
C ASN A 287 10.22 12.83 18.17
N PRO A 288 11.21 13.30 17.38
CA PRO A 288 11.94 12.45 16.45
C PRO A 288 12.56 11.23 17.14
N CYS A 289 12.58 10.09 16.42
CA CYS A 289 13.32 8.92 16.86
C CYS A 289 14.84 9.11 16.68
N PRO A 290 15.68 8.36 17.42
CA PRO A 290 17.11 8.28 17.13
C PRO A 290 17.37 7.89 15.66
N ASP A 291 18.38 8.49 15.03
CA ASP A 291 18.69 8.21 13.63
C ASP A 291 19.35 6.84 13.48
N THR A 292 18.56 5.84 13.12
CA THR A 292 19.01 4.47 12.79
C THR A 292 19.37 4.34 11.30
N GLY A 293 19.20 5.39 10.51
CA GLY A 293 19.32 5.35 9.04
C GLY A 293 18.21 4.57 8.33
N LYS A 294 17.20 4.08 9.05
CA LYS A 294 16.06 3.30 8.54
C LYS A 294 14.74 3.96 8.95
N SER A 295 13.72 3.79 8.11
CA SER A 295 12.35 4.18 8.45
C SER A 295 11.65 3.11 9.28
N PHE A 296 10.65 3.50 10.06
CA PHE A 296 9.87 2.57 10.88
C PHE A 296 9.16 1.48 10.07
N ARG A 297 8.84 1.73 8.78
CA ARG A 297 8.30 0.68 7.90
C ARG A 297 9.38 -0.30 7.42
N GLU A 298 10.62 0.18 7.23
CA GLU A 298 11.76 -0.70 6.94
C GLU A 298 12.03 -1.65 8.11
N GLU A 299 12.01 -1.16 9.35
CA GLU A 299 12.13 -1.99 10.56
C GLU A 299 11.04 -3.06 10.62
N GLN A 300 9.80 -2.71 10.30
CA GLN A 300 8.68 -3.67 10.24
C GLN A 300 8.87 -4.75 9.15
N CYS A 301 9.40 -4.42 7.97
CA CYS A 301 9.72 -5.42 6.95
C CYS A 301 10.93 -6.29 7.37
N GLU A 302 11.97 -5.68 7.95
CA GLU A 302 13.19 -6.37 8.38
C GLU A 302 12.96 -7.36 9.51
N ALA A 303 11.92 -7.16 10.33
CA ALA A 303 11.46 -8.15 11.30
C ALA A 303 11.13 -9.52 10.68
N PHE A 304 10.93 -9.59 9.36
CA PHE A 304 10.69 -10.83 8.61
C PHE A 304 11.94 -11.40 7.93
N ASN A 305 13.11 -10.77 8.08
CA ASN A 305 14.37 -11.33 7.57
C ASN A 305 14.68 -12.64 8.30
N GLY A 306 14.99 -13.70 7.55
CA GLY A 306 15.23 -15.04 8.10
C GLY A 306 14.00 -15.95 8.17
N PHE A 307 12.80 -15.46 7.85
CA PHE A 307 11.63 -16.31 7.68
C PHE A 307 11.58 -16.89 6.26
N SER A 308 11.67 -18.22 6.13
CA SER A 308 11.54 -18.90 4.85
C SER A 308 10.07 -19.03 4.46
N LEU A 309 9.61 -18.21 3.51
CA LEU A 309 8.38 -18.48 2.78
C LEU A 309 8.65 -19.72 1.91
N ASN A 310 8.12 -20.89 2.28
CA ASN A 310 8.29 -22.19 1.59
C ASN A 310 7.93 -22.13 0.10
N THR A 311 8.79 -21.50 -0.68
CA THR A 311 8.61 -21.21 -2.09
C THR A 311 9.94 -21.51 -2.75
N ASN A 312 9.94 -22.38 -3.76
CA ASN A 312 11.14 -22.83 -4.47
C ASN A 312 11.90 -21.71 -5.23
N ARG A 313 11.52 -20.43 -5.05
CA ARG A 313 11.99 -19.28 -5.84
C ARG A 313 12.70 -18.22 -5.02
N LEU A 314 12.73 -18.33 -3.69
CA LEU A 314 13.36 -17.36 -2.79
C LEU A 314 14.49 -18.03 -2.02
N THR A 315 15.61 -17.32 -1.86
CA THR A 315 16.75 -17.81 -1.07
C THR A 315 16.41 -17.76 0.42
N PRO A 316 17.00 -18.62 1.28
CA PRO A 316 16.81 -18.54 2.74
C PRO A 316 17.26 -17.21 3.37
N SER A 317 18.05 -16.40 2.64
CA SER A 317 18.62 -15.12 3.06
C SER A 317 17.92 -13.91 2.39
N VAL A 318 16.60 -13.96 2.21
CA VAL A 318 15.86 -12.80 1.67
C VAL A 318 15.94 -11.62 2.64
N VAL A 319 16.33 -10.46 2.08
CA VAL A 319 16.21 -9.15 2.75
C VAL A 319 14.93 -8.48 2.28
N TRP A 320 14.00 -8.24 3.18
CA TRP A 320 12.74 -7.57 2.92
C TRP A 320 12.89 -6.05 3.01
N VAL A 321 12.35 -5.33 2.02
CA VAL A 321 12.31 -3.86 2.02
C VAL A 321 10.92 -3.37 1.63
N PRO A 322 10.45 -2.20 2.11
CA PRO A 322 9.13 -1.70 1.78
C PRO A 322 8.94 -1.46 0.28
N LYS A 323 7.71 -1.66 -0.19
CA LYS A 323 7.28 -1.32 -1.56
C LYS A 323 6.20 -0.24 -1.49
N TYR A 324 6.39 0.88 -2.17
CA TYR A 324 5.37 1.93 -2.32
C TYR A 324 4.91 2.10 -3.78
N SER A 325 5.78 1.90 -4.78
CA SER A 325 5.39 1.99 -6.21
C SER A 325 4.38 0.90 -6.57
N GLY A 326 3.31 1.30 -7.27
CA GLY A 326 2.23 0.41 -7.70
C GLY A 326 1.34 -0.12 -6.58
N VAL A 327 1.41 0.48 -5.37
CA VAL A 327 0.50 0.17 -4.27
C VAL A 327 -0.72 1.09 -4.34
N SER A 328 -1.92 0.49 -4.40
CA SER A 328 -3.18 1.22 -4.40
C SER A 328 -3.28 2.13 -3.16
N PRO A 329 -3.89 3.33 -3.25
CA PRO A 329 -4.11 4.21 -2.10
C PRO A 329 -4.72 3.52 -0.87
N LYS A 330 -5.62 2.54 -1.10
CA LYS A 330 -6.31 1.77 -0.05
C LYS A 330 -5.39 0.78 0.68
N ASP A 331 -4.35 0.32 0.00
CA ASP A 331 -3.41 -0.69 0.53
C ASP A 331 -2.13 -0.07 1.12
N LYS A 332 -2.01 1.26 1.13
CA LYS A 332 -0.79 1.97 1.61
C LYS A 332 -0.44 1.69 3.07
N CYS A 333 -1.39 1.21 3.86
CA CYS A 333 -1.21 0.86 5.26
C CYS A 333 -1.21 -0.66 5.52
N LYS A 334 -1.18 -1.46 4.46
CA LYS A 334 -0.74 -2.86 4.54
C LYS A 334 0.79 -2.91 4.55
N LEU A 335 1.36 -3.89 5.23
CA LEU A 335 2.81 -4.10 5.27
C LEU A 335 3.26 -4.84 4.01
N ILE A 336 3.38 -4.11 2.90
CA ILE A 336 3.82 -4.65 1.60
C ILE A 336 5.34 -4.55 1.49
N CYS A 337 6.01 -5.70 1.47
CA CYS A 337 7.46 -5.82 1.41
C CYS A 337 7.88 -6.55 0.13
N ARG A 338 8.96 -6.09 -0.50
CA ARG A 338 9.60 -6.76 -1.64
C ARG A 338 10.90 -7.43 -1.21
N ALA A 339 11.21 -8.55 -1.85
CA ALA A 339 12.50 -9.22 -1.68
C ALA A 339 13.58 -8.46 -2.45
N ASN A 340 14.56 -7.92 -1.73
CA ASN A 340 15.62 -7.08 -2.29
C ASN A 340 16.36 -7.78 -3.43
N GLY A 341 16.61 -7.07 -4.53
CA GLY A 341 17.24 -7.63 -5.72
C GLY A 341 16.34 -8.50 -6.61
N THR A 342 15.07 -8.70 -6.24
CA THR A 342 14.09 -9.46 -7.04
C THR A 342 12.87 -8.61 -7.42
N GLY A 343 12.03 -9.12 -8.33
CA GLY A 343 10.74 -8.52 -8.67
C GLY A 343 9.57 -8.96 -7.77
N TYR A 344 9.81 -9.86 -6.80
CA TYR A 344 8.76 -10.45 -5.98
C TYR A 344 8.41 -9.58 -4.77
N PHE A 345 7.12 -9.50 -4.45
CA PHE A 345 6.61 -8.78 -3.29
C PHE A 345 5.44 -9.53 -2.65
N TYR A 346 5.27 -9.31 -1.35
CA TYR A 346 4.29 -9.98 -0.50
C TYR A 346 3.72 -8.99 0.51
N VAL A 347 2.53 -9.29 1.01
CA VAL A 347 1.96 -8.62 2.18
C VAL A 347 2.33 -9.45 3.41
N LEU A 348 3.02 -8.83 4.38
CA LEU A 348 3.51 -9.49 5.59
C LEU A 348 2.64 -9.09 6.80
N ALA A 349 2.59 -9.94 7.82
CA ALA A 349 1.75 -9.76 9.00
C ALA A 349 2.54 -9.98 10.30
N PRO A 350 2.64 -9.00 11.21
CA PRO A 350 3.29 -9.23 12.50
C PRO A 350 2.42 -10.09 13.42
N LYS A 351 3.03 -11.05 14.13
CA LYS A 351 2.39 -11.72 15.28
C LYS A 351 2.21 -10.70 16.40
N ARG A 352 0.99 -10.54 16.95
CA ARG A 352 0.86 -10.00 18.32
C ARG A 352 1.07 -11.15 19.30
N GLY A 353 1.94 -10.92 20.26
CA GLY A 353 2.54 -11.96 21.09
C GLY A 353 1.57 -12.65 22.05
N GLU A 354 1.82 -13.94 22.23
CA GLU A 354 2.06 -14.50 23.55
C GLU A 354 3.15 -15.57 23.42
N GLU A 355 4.15 -15.52 24.31
CA GLU A 355 5.15 -16.58 24.44
C GLU A 355 4.45 -17.88 24.87
N ARG A 356 4.53 -18.92 24.02
CA ARG A 356 4.98 -20.25 24.46
C ARG A 356 5.22 -21.20 23.29
N HIS A 357 6.27 -21.99 23.49
CA HIS A 357 6.88 -23.02 22.64
C HIS A 357 6.01 -23.78 21.63
N GLY A 358 6.60 -23.98 20.44
CA GLY A 358 6.74 -25.33 19.91
C GLY A 358 6.03 -25.66 18.59
N LYS A 359 6.79 -25.57 17.50
CA LYS A 359 6.70 -26.36 16.25
C LYS A 359 5.49 -26.14 15.32
N GLY A 360 5.80 -25.50 14.19
CA GLY A 360 5.18 -25.76 12.89
C GLY A 360 4.10 -24.78 12.48
N GLU A 361 4.45 -23.53 12.16
CA GLU A 361 3.45 -22.52 11.77
C GLU A 361 3.86 -21.82 10.48
N GLY A 362 3.05 -22.01 9.44
CA GLY A 362 3.28 -21.46 8.11
C GLY A 362 3.04 -19.95 8.05
N LEU A 363 3.96 -19.22 7.41
CA LEU A 363 3.70 -17.86 6.93
C LEU A 363 2.66 -17.91 5.83
N ILE A 364 1.75 -16.95 5.84
CA ILE A 364 0.82 -16.76 4.74
C ILE A 364 1.24 -15.52 3.96
N ALA A 365 1.56 -15.72 2.68
CA ALA A 365 2.11 -14.68 1.84
C ALA A 365 1.31 -14.66 0.52
N LEU A 366 0.47 -13.65 0.36
CA LEU A 366 -0.39 -13.52 -0.83
C LEU A 366 0.38 -12.87 -1.98
N ARG A 367 0.43 -13.55 -3.14
CA ARG A 367 1.03 -13.06 -4.38
C ARG A 367 -0.01 -12.24 -5.16
N TYR A 368 0.26 -10.97 -5.41
CA TYR A 368 -0.54 -10.14 -6.32
C TYR A 368 0.15 -10.05 -7.69
N GLY A 369 -0.28 -10.91 -8.62
CA GLY A 369 -0.11 -10.69 -10.07
C GLY A 369 -1.47 -10.29 -10.64
N GLY A 370 -1.51 -9.40 -11.63
CA GLY A 370 -2.72 -8.73 -12.11
C GLY A 370 -3.98 -9.61 -12.29
N VAL A 371 -5.13 -9.00 -12.00
CA VAL A 371 -6.52 -9.42 -12.22
C VAL A 371 -6.81 -10.89 -11.83
N HIS A 372 -7.25 -11.07 -10.58
CA HIS A 372 -7.62 -12.31 -9.86
C HIS A 372 -6.48 -13.07 -9.14
N PRO A 373 -6.63 -13.37 -7.83
CA PRO A 373 -5.68 -14.19 -7.08
C PRO A 373 -5.80 -15.67 -7.49
N VAL A 374 -4.69 -16.29 -7.86
CA VAL A 374 -4.57 -17.76 -8.03
C VAL A 374 -3.72 -18.29 -6.89
N LEU A 375 -4.29 -19.18 -6.07
CA LEU A 375 -3.64 -19.89 -4.97
C LEU A 375 -2.98 -21.17 -5.49
N GLU A 376 -1.71 -21.40 -5.17
CA GLU A 376 -1.10 -22.74 -5.19
C GLU A 376 -0.92 -23.21 -3.75
N GLY A 377 -1.61 -24.30 -3.38
CA GLY A 377 -1.19 -25.23 -2.33
C GLY A 377 -1.38 -24.81 -0.87
N THR A 378 -2.63 -24.69 -0.41
CA THR A 378 -3.20 -25.17 0.89
C THR A 378 -4.55 -24.45 1.08
N GLN A 379 -5.62 -25.21 1.31
CA GLN A 379 -6.94 -24.66 1.58
C GLN A 379 -6.93 -23.89 2.92
N ILE A 380 -6.65 -22.60 2.87
CA ILE A 380 -7.03 -21.64 3.91
C ILE A 380 -7.86 -20.59 3.19
N SER A 381 -9.16 -20.55 3.51
CA SER A 381 -10.10 -19.62 2.88
C SER A 381 -9.65 -18.19 3.15
N VAL A 382 -9.60 -17.38 2.10
CA VAL A 382 -9.23 -15.94 2.13
C VAL A 382 -10.07 -15.15 3.15
N SER A 383 -11.26 -15.66 3.50
CA SER A 383 -12.14 -15.12 4.54
C SER A 383 -11.54 -15.21 5.95
N HIS A 384 -10.71 -16.21 6.28
CA HIS A 384 -10.21 -16.46 7.64
C HIS A 384 -9.12 -15.46 8.09
N MET A 385 -8.47 -14.75 7.16
CA MET A 385 -7.23 -14.01 7.42
C MET A 385 -7.37 -12.49 7.53
N ASP A 386 -8.51 -11.94 7.14
CA ASP A 386 -8.85 -10.52 7.30
C ASP A 386 -9.43 -10.21 8.69
N PHE A 387 -9.58 -11.23 9.55
CA PHE A 387 -10.37 -11.19 10.80
C PHE A 387 -9.81 -10.32 11.94
N PHE A 388 -8.51 -10.00 11.97
CA PHE A 388 -7.89 -9.24 13.08
C PHE A 388 -6.88 -8.17 12.65
N GLY A 389 -6.96 -7.68 11.41
CA GLY A 389 -6.01 -6.65 10.93
C GLY A 389 -4.56 -7.14 10.83
N HIS A 390 -4.35 -8.45 10.65
CA HIS A 390 -3.03 -9.09 10.67
C HIS A 390 -2.01 -8.49 9.69
N TRP A 391 -2.45 -7.90 8.57
CA TRP A 391 -1.57 -7.41 7.49
C TRP A 391 -1.21 -5.92 7.55
N GLN A 392 -1.57 -5.24 8.65
CA GLN A 392 -1.46 -3.79 8.76
C GLN A 392 -0.10 -3.37 9.32
N VAL A 393 0.40 -2.21 8.88
CA VAL A 393 1.51 -1.55 9.58
C VAL A 393 1.02 -1.04 10.94
N VAL A 394 1.93 -0.93 11.90
CA VAL A 394 1.64 -0.37 13.23
C VAL A 394 1.11 1.07 13.10
N ASP A 395 0.06 1.40 13.85
CA ASP A 395 -0.55 2.73 13.85
C ASP A 395 0.49 3.83 14.12
N GLY A 396 0.41 4.94 13.39
CA GLY A 396 1.41 6.01 13.39
C GLY A 396 2.54 5.83 12.38
N THR A 397 2.64 4.68 11.69
CA THR A 397 3.57 4.51 10.56
C THR A 397 3.18 5.47 9.42
N PRO A 398 4.10 6.27 8.86
CA PRO A 398 3.80 7.09 7.69
C PRO A 398 3.30 6.23 6.51
N CYS A 399 2.29 6.69 5.79
CA CYS A 399 1.74 5.94 4.64
C CYS A 399 2.73 5.81 3.49
N SER A 400 3.58 6.82 3.34
CA SER A 400 4.64 6.91 2.34
C SER A 400 5.74 7.83 2.90
N PRO A 401 7.02 7.63 2.55
CA PRO A 401 8.12 8.42 3.09
C PRO A 401 8.01 9.91 2.76
N ASP A 402 7.38 10.27 1.64
CA ASP A 402 7.17 11.63 1.15
C ASP A 402 5.88 12.31 1.66
N SER A 403 4.99 11.56 2.30
CA SER A 403 3.72 12.06 2.82
C SER A 403 3.81 12.42 4.31
N SER A 404 2.91 13.30 4.76
CA SER A 404 2.64 13.54 6.19
C SER A 404 1.50 12.67 6.72
N ALA A 405 0.78 11.96 5.85
CA ALA A 405 -0.28 11.04 6.24
C ALA A 405 0.28 9.83 6.99
N ILE A 406 -0.47 9.36 7.99
CA ILE A 406 -0.10 8.26 8.87
C ILE A 406 -1.16 7.17 8.86
N CYS A 407 -0.73 5.93 9.09
CA CYS A 407 -1.61 4.78 9.16
C CYS A 407 -2.33 4.71 10.51
N VAL A 408 -3.64 4.51 10.49
CA VAL A 408 -4.49 4.31 11.66
C VAL A 408 -5.52 3.24 11.31
N GLN A 409 -5.50 2.10 12.02
CA GLN A 409 -6.35 0.94 11.75
C GLN A 409 -6.32 0.49 10.29
N GLY A 410 -5.12 0.42 9.70
CA GLY A 410 -4.94 -0.01 8.31
C GLY A 410 -5.40 0.99 7.26
N LYS A 411 -5.83 2.21 7.64
CA LYS A 411 -6.20 3.29 6.73
C LYS A 411 -5.19 4.42 6.76
N CYS A 412 -4.97 5.05 5.61
CA CYS A 412 -4.08 6.19 5.49
C CYS A 412 -4.80 7.50 5.82
N ILE A 413 -4.56 8.05 7.02
CA ILE A 413 -5.22 9.26 7.51
C ILE A 413 -4.31 10.48 7.33
N LYS A 414 -4.88 11.57 6.80
CA LYS A 414 -4.16 12.84 6.63
C LYS A 414 -3.76 13.42 7.99
N ALA A 415 -2.48 13.67 8.15
CA ALA A 415 -1.94 14.44 9.27
C ALA A 415 -1.15 15.63 8.73
N GLY A 416 -1.01 16.66 9.57
CA GLY A 416 -0.17 17.81 9.25
C GLY A 416 1.31 17.43 9.20
N CYS A 417 2.13 18.29 8.62
CA CYS A 417 3.59 18.12 8.62
C CYS A 417 4.21 18.11 10.04
N ASP A 418 3.44 18.49 11.06
CA ASP A 418 3.77 18.43 12.47
C ASP A 418 3.43 17.09 13.13
N GLY A 419 3.01 16.09 12.33
CA GLY A 419 2.66 14.74 12.78
C GLY A 419 1.31 14.65 13.50
N LYS A 420 0.55 15.74 13.56
CA LYS A 420 -0.74 15.80 14.27
C LYS A 420 -1.91 15.42 13.36
N LEU A 421 -2.71 14.44 13.78
CA LEU A 421 -3.99 14.09 13.16
C LEU A 421 -4.94 15.30 13.21
N GLY A 422 -5.60 15.59 12.08
CA GLY A 422 -6.49 16.76 11.94
C GLY A 422 -5.77 18.10 11.74
N SER A 423 -4.43 18.14 11.82
CA SER A 423 -3.67 19.36 11.54
C SER A 423 -3.67 19.67 10.04
N ASN A 424 -3.99 20.91 9.70
CA ASN A 424 -3.97 21.40 8.32
C ASN A 424 -2.61 22.00 7.92
N LYS A 425 -1.60 21.93 8.79
CA LYS A 425 -0.26 22.45 8.49
C LYS A 425 0.40 21.63 7.39
N LYS A 426 0.95 22.31 6.38
CA LYS A 426 1.71 21.71 5.28
C LYS A 426 3.16 22.17 5.33
N ALA A 427 4.07 21.34 4.84
CA ALA A 427 5.43 21.76 4.61
C ALA A 427 5.44 22.78 3.46
N ASP A 428 6.24 23.84 3.61
CA ASP A 428 6.51 24.77 2.53
C ASP A 428 7.51 24.16 1.52
N LYS A 429 7.85 24.90 0.46
CA LYS A 429 8.80 24.42 -0.57
C LYS A 429 10.22 24.24 -0.02
N CYS A 430 10.51 24.77 1.16
CA CYS A 430 11.78 24.59 1.85
C CYS A 430 11.82 23.29 2.66
N GLY A 431 10.69 22.61 2.83
CA GLY A 431 10.55 21.45 3.71
C GLY A 431 10.29 21.84 5.18
N VAL A 432 9.98 23.11 5.46
CA VAL A 432 9.69 23.60 6.81
C VAL A 432 8.18 23.51 7.07
N CYS A 433 7.80 22.87 8.17
CA CYS A 433 6.40 22.70 8.51
C CYS A 433 5.74 24.02 8.91
N GLY A 434 4.70 24.44 8.19
CA GLY A 434 4.07 25.74 8.39
C GLY A 434 4.95 26.93 8.01
N GLY A 435 5.98 26.71 7.19
CA GLY A 435 6.88 27.75 6.71
C GLY A 435 6.25 28.67 5.66
N ASP A 436 6.93 29.77 5.38
CA ASP A 436 6.49 30.85 4.48
C ASP A 436 7.26 30.88 3.15
N ASN A 437 8.07 29.84 2.86
CA ASN A 437 9.00 29.73 1.73
C ASN A 437 10.18 30.72 1.74
N ARG A 438 10.45 31.44 2.84
CA ARG A 438 11.55 32.41 2.88
C ARG A 438 12.88 31.82 3.33
N SER A 439 12.84 30.69 4.03
CA SER A 439 14.02 30.02 4.61
C SER A 439 14.91 29.30 3.59
N CYS A 440 14.51 29.23 2.32
CA CYS A 440 15.27 28.55 1.27
C CYS A 440 15.39 29.37 -0.01
N LYS A 441 16.35 28.99 -0.86
CA LYS A 441 16.54 29.51 -2.21
C LYS A 441 16.21 28.42 -3.22
N LYS A 442 15.49 28.79 -4.29
CA LYS A 442 15.26 27.92 -5.44
C LYS A 442 16.51 27.84 -6.31
N VAL A 443 16.93 26.63 -6.65
CA VAL A 443 17.91 26.32 -7.68
C VAL A 443 17.17 25.70 -8.85
N SER A 444 17.45 26.15 -10.06
CA SER A 444 16.84 25.59 -11.27
C SER A 444 17.76 25.75 -12.47
N GLY A 445 17.60 24.88 -13.46
CA GLY A 445 18.33 24.97 -14.70
C GLY A 445 17.73 24.11 -15.80
N LEU A 446 18.41 24.14 -16.95
CA LEU A 446 18.00 23.45 -18.16
C LEU A 446 19.23 22.81 -18.81
N PHE A 447 19.15 21.51 -19.08
CA PHE A 447 20.15 20.77 -19.84
C PHE A 447 19.59 20.41 -21.23
N THR A 448 20.35 20.73 -22.29
CA THR A 448 19.93 20.56 -23.69
C THR A 448 20.99 20.04 -24.65
N LYS A 449 22.26 19.95 -24.22
CA LYS A 449 23.38 19.63 -25.11
C LYS A 449 23.93 18.24 -24.76
N PRO A 450 23.53 17.18 -25.47
CA PRO A 450 23.94 15.82 -25.14
C PRO A 450 25.32 15.51 -25.73
N ILE A 451 26.13 14.78 -24.97
CA ILE A 451 27.30 14.02 -25.41
C ILE A 451 26.91 12.54 -25.35
N HIS A 452 27.44 11.71 -26.25
CA HIS A 452 27.06 10.30 -26.26
C HIS A 452 27.45 9.62 -24.94
N GLY A 453 26.51 8.92 -24.31
CA GLY A 453 26.68 8.28 -23.00
C GLY A 453 26.07 9.08 -21.86
N TYR A 454 26.62 8.93 -20.65
CA TYR A 454 26.14 9.59 -19.44
C TYR A 454 26.64 11.04 -19.36
N ASN A 455 25.70 11.97 -19.27
CA ASN A 455 25.97 13.40 -19.17
C ASN A 455 25.59 13.91 -17.79
N PHE A 456 26.48 14.68 -17.17
CA PHE A 456 26.16 15.38 -15.93
C PHE A 456 25.07 16.43 -16.14
N VAL A 457 23.99 16.34 -15.36
CA VAL A 457 22.90 17.33 -15.36
C VAL A 457 23.00 18.24 -14.14
N VAL A 458 22.95 17.66 -12.94
CA VAL A 458 22.99 18.44 -11.69
C VAL A 458 23.39 17.56 -10.49
N MET A 459 24.03 18.17 -9.50
CA MET A 459 24.24 17.57 -8.19
C MET A 459 23.18 18.09 -7.21
N LEU A 460 22.48 17.17 -6.55
CA LEU A 460 21.51 17.44 -5.49
C LEU A 460 22.23 17.27 -4.15
N PRO A 461 22.56 18.35 -3.43
CA PRO A 461 23.25 18.25 -2.15
C PRO A 461 22.30 17.77 -1.03
N ILE A 462 22.88 17.36 0.10
CA ILE A 462 22.13 17.05 1.33
C ILE A 462 21.26 18.25 1.71
N GLY A 463 20.01 17.99 2.09
CA GLY A 463 19.02 19.01 2.43
C GLY A 463 18.27 19.61 1.23
N ALA A 464 18.56 19.18 -0.01
CA ALA A 464 17.76 19.56 -1.17
C ALA A 464 16.33 19.06 -1.02
N SER A 465 15.36 19.97 -1.05
CA SER A 465 13.94 19.69 -0.86
C SER A 465 13.12 20.09 -2.08
N ASN A 466 11.92 19.52 -2.17
CA ASN A 466 10.95 19.76 -3.25
C ASN A 466 11.61 19.69 -4.65
N ILE A 467 12.30 18.56 -4.87
CA ILE A 467 13.05 18.25 -6.08
C ILE A 467 12.05 17.85 -7.17
N ASP A 468 12.15 18.52 -8.33
CA ASP A 468 11.38 18.23 -9.53
C ASP A 468 12.31 18.29 -10.74
N ILE A 469 12.58 17.12 -11.33
CA ILE A 469 13.39 16.97 -12.55
C ILE A 469 12.52 16.32 -13.60
N ARG A 470 12.43 16.96 -14.77
CA ARG A 470 11.59 16.51 -15.88
C ARG A 470 12.39 16.49 -17.15
N GLN A 471 12.52 15.31 -17.73
CA GLN A 471 12.96 15.12 -19.11
C GLN A 471 11.73 15.11 -20.00
N ARG A 472 11.76 15.93 -21.05
CA ARG A 472 10.78 15.90 -22.14
C ARG A 472 11.51 15.64 -23.43
N GLY A 473 10.99 14.73 -24.24
CA GLY A 473 11.56 14.51 -25.54
C GLY A 473 11.43 15.73 -26.45
N TYR A 474 12.39 15.85 -27.36
CA TYR A 474 12.42 16.92 -28.33
C TYR A 474 11.14 16.90 -29.18
N LYS A 475 10.42 18.03 -29.25
CA LYS A 475 9.11 18.16 -29.92
C LYS A 475 8.05 17.12 -29.50
N GLY A 476 8.13 16.57 -28.27
CA GLY A 476 7.14 15.62 -27.76
C GLY A 476 7.38 14.17 -28.16
N MET A 477 8.57 13.82 -28.66
CA MET A 477 8.96 12.43 -28.86
C MET A 477 9.00 11.67 -27.52
N VAL A 478 8.44 10.46 -27.48
CA VAL A 478 8.43 9.62 -26.26
C VAL A 478 9.68 8.72 -26.18
N ASN A 479 10.25 8.35 -27.33
CA ASN A 479 11.52 7.61 -27.43
C ASN A 479 12.58 8.51 -28.07
N ASP A 480 13.07 9.49 -27.32
CA ASP A 480 14.08 10.43 -27.78
C ASP A 480 15.52 9.95 -27.51
N ASP A 481 15.67 8.70 -27.07
CA ASP A 481 16.94 8.06 -26.68
C ASP A 481 17.67 8.76 -25.52
N ASN A 482 16.94 9.54 -24.71
CA ASN A 482 17.48 10.21 -23.52
C ASN A 482 16.78 9.71 -22.25
N TYR A 483 17.55 9.20 -21.29
CA TYR A 483 17.00 8.57 -20.09
C TYR A 483 17.69 9.11 -18.82
N LEU A 484 16.91 9.55 -17.83
CA LEU A 484 17.43 10.03 -16.55
C LEU A 484 18.12 8.90 -15.78
N ALA A 485 19.27 9.20 -15.18
CA ALA A 485 20.04 8.31 -14.33
C ALA A 485 20.43 9.00 -13.03
N VAL A 486 20.59 8.23 -11.96
CA VAL A 486 20.94 8.76 -10.63
C VAL A 486 22.04 7.91 -10.03
N LYS A 487 23.09 8.56 -9.54
CA LYS A 487 24.18 7.94 -8.78
C LYS A 487 24.31 8.57 -7.39
N ASN A 488 24.74 7.75 -6.45
CA ASN A 488 25.03 8.21 -5.09
C ASN A 488 26.40 8.90 -5.00
N SER A 489 26.74 9.38 -3.80
CA SER A 489 28.02 10.04 -3.51
C SER A 489 29.27 9.15 -3.75
N GLN A 490 29.10 7.82 -3.72
CA GLN A 490 30.17 6.84 -3.99
C GLN A 490 30.31 6.49 -5.48
N GLY A 491 29.49 7.07 -6.36
CA GLY A 491 29.51 6.79 -7.80
C GLY A 491 28.71 5.54 -8.23
N LYS A 492 28.00 4.88 -7.30
CA LYS A 492 27.12 3.74 -7.61
C LYS A 492 25.79 4.24 -8.17
N TYR A 493 25.36 3.68 -9.30
CA TYR A 493 24.04 3.98 -9.87
C TYR A 493 22.91 3.40 -9.02
N LEU A 494 21.99 4.26 -8.62
CA LEU A 494 20.72 3.92 -7.96
C LEU A 494 19.57 3.79 -8.98
N LEU A 495 19.68 4.50 -10.12
CA LEU A 495 18.74 4.46 -11.23
C LEU A 495 19.49 4.48 -12.56
N ASN A 496 19.05 3.64 -13.50
CA ASN A 496 19.47 3.59 -14.91
C ASN A 496 21.00 3.59 -15.14
N GLY A 497 21.72 2.69 -14.45
CA GLY A 497 23.17 2.48 -14.62
C GLY A 497 23.51 1.37 -15.63
N ASN A 498 24.79 1.27 -16.00
CA ASN A 498 25.32 0.22 -16.89
C ASN A 498 24.56 0.08 -18.23
N TYR A 499 24.05 1.19 -18.78
CA TYR A 499 23.23 1.23 -20.00
C TYR A 499 21.92 0.42 -19.92
N VAL A 500 21.45 0.11 -18.71
CA VAL A 500 20.15 -0.54 -18.47
C VAL A 500 19.15 0.51 -17.99
N VAL A 501 17.97 0.57 -18.62
CA VAL A 501 16.93 1.57 -18.32
C VAL A 501 15.67 0.93 -17.74
N SER A 502 15.01 1.61 -16.81
CA SER A 502 13.80 1.15 -16.15
C SER A 502 12.55 1.66 -16.88
N ALA A 503 11.85 0.77 -17.57
CA ALA A 503 10.64 1.11 -18.32
C ALA A 503 9.46 1.53 -17.42
N VAL A 504 9.44 1.06 -16.18
CA VAL A 504 8.35 1.25 -15.21
C VAL A 504 8.75 2.18 -14.08
N GLU A 505 7.74 2.68 -13.37
CA GLU A 505 7.88 3.49 -12.17
C GLU A 505 8.76 2.80 -11.12
N ARG A 506 9.64 3.58 -10.47
CA ARG A 506 10.60 3.05 -9.49
C ARG A 506 10.77 3.99 -8.31
N ASP A 507 10.61 3.43 -7.12
CA ASP A 507 10.99 4.06 -5.86
C ASP A 507 12.50 3.90 -5.60
N ILE A 508 13.17 5.02 -5.31
CA ILE A 508 14.57 5.08 -4.93
C ILE A 508 14.63 5.60 -3.50
N ILE A 509 14.89 4.70 -2.56
CA ILE A 509 14.99 5.03 -1.13
C ILE A 509 16.45 5.37 -0.81
N VAL A 510 16.67 6.54 -0.21
CA VAL A 510 18.00 7.07 0.13
C VAL A 510 17.95 7.62 1.55
N ARG A 511 18.49 6.88 2.53
CA ARG A 511 18.52 7.23 3.96
C ARG A 511 17.18 7.79 4.47
N GLY A 512 16.10 7.02 4.30
CA GLY A 512 14.74 7.40 4.70
C GLY A 512 14.02 8.43 3.82
N SER A 513 14.69 8.98 2.80
CA SER A 513 14.07 9.84 1.78
C SER A 513 13.65 9.02 0.57
N LEU A 514 12.53 9.36 -0.06
CA LEU A 514 12.02 8.68 -1.25
C LEU A 514 12.08 9.60 -2.47
N LEU A 515 12.78 9.16 -3.50
CA LEU A 515 12.71 9.73 -4.84
C LEU A 515 11.87 8.81 -5.73
N ARG A 516 10.86 9.38 -6.39
CA ARG A 516 9.96 8.66 -7.29
C ARG A 516 10.33 8.96 -8.73
N TYR A 517 10.61 7.91 -9.49
CA TYR A 517 10.91 7.97 -10.91
C TYR A 517 9.76 7.38 -11.72
N SER A 518 9.30 8.07 -12.76
CA SER A 518 8.08 7.68 -13.51
C SER A 518 8.26 6.52 -14.50
N GLY A 519 9.48 6.20 -14.90
CA GLY A 519 9.75 5.21 -15.95
C GLY A 519 9.83 5.81 -17.36
N THR A 520 10.59 5.15 -18.24
CA THR A 520 10.82 5.61 -19.63
C THR A 520 9.59 5.49 -20.53
N THR A 521 8.56 4.75 -20.13
CA THR A 521 7.33 4.59 -20.93
C THR A 521 6.40 5.81 -20.86
N THR A 522 6.67 6.72 -19.93
CA THR A 522 5.88 7.95 -19.76
C THR A 522 6.31 9.01 -20.77
N ALA A 523 5.36 9.79 -21.29
CA ALA A 523 5.66 10.87 -22.26
C ALA A 523 6.57 11.98 -21.69
N VAL A 524 6.62 12.11 -20.36
CA VAL A 524 7.51 13.00 -19.63
C VAL A 524 8.12 12.20 -18.51
N GLU A 525 9.41 11.93 -18.62
CA GLU A 525 10.14 11.21 -17.59
C GLU A 525 10.43 12.15 -16.41
N THR A 526 9.98 11.78 -15.22
CA THR A 526 10.07 12.62 -14.03
C THR A 526 10.81 11.93 -12.89
N LEU A 527 11.60 12.72 -12.16
CA LEU A 527 12.22 12.33 -10.89
C LEU A 527 11.85 13.38 -9.83
N GLN A 528 11.11 12.96 -8.81
CA GLN A 528 10.52 13.86 -7.82
C GLN A 528 10.77 13.42 -6.37
N ALA A 529 10.95 14.39 -5.47
CA ALA A 529 10.97 14.17 -4.03
C ALA A 529 10.48 15.41 -3.26
N SER A 530 9.53 15.22 -2.35
CA SER A 530 8.94 16.31 -1.57
C SER A 530 9.79 16.69 -0.36
N LYS A 531 10.31 15.68 0.37
CA LYS A 531 11.09 15.89 1.60
C LYS A 531 12.58 16.16 1.30
N PRO A 532 13.30 16.87 2.19
CA PRO A 532 14.75 17.07 2.06
C PRO A 532 15.49 15.73 2.03
N ILE A 533 16.40 15.56 1.06
CA ILE A 533 17.24 14.36 0.96
C ILE A 533 18.36 14.36 2.01
N GLN A 534 18.67 13.19 2.57
CA GLN A 534 19.71 13.01 3.60
C GLN A 534 21.07 12.55 3.05
N GLU A 535 21.19 12.40 1.73
CA GLU A 535 22.43 12.04 1.03
C GLU A 535 22.54 12.85 -0.26
N ALA A 536 23.77 13.21 -0.65
CA ALA A 536 24.00 13.89 -1.91
C ALA A 536 23.87 12.91 -3.09
N LEU A 537 23.15 13.34 -4.13
CA LEU A 537 22.89 12.55 -5.33
C LEU A 537 23.37 13.30 -6.56
N THR A 538 23.88 12.58 -7.55
CA THR A 538 24.17 13.16 -8.86
C THR A 538 23.18 12.64 -9.88
N VAL A 539 22.57 13.56 -10.61
CA VAL A 539 21.61 13.29 -11.67
C VAL A 539 22.32 13.44 -13.00
N GLU A 540 22.18 12.42 -13.84
CA GLU A 540 22.74 12.33 -15.17
C GLU A 540 21.66 12.03 -16.20
N VAL A 541 21.96 12.22 -17.47
CA VAL A 541 21.15 11.71 -18.58
C VAL A 541 22.00 10.81 -19.45
N LEU A 542 21.51 9.60 -19.67
CA LEU A 542 22.02 8.69 -20.68
C LEU A 542 21.44 9.11 -22.04
N SER A 543 22.28 9.70 -22.89
CA SER A 543 21.94 10.06 -24.27
C SER A 543 22.57 9.06 -25.22
N VAL A 544 21.73 8.32 -25.95
CA VAL A 544 22.16 7.29 -26.90
C VAL A 544 21.50 7.49 -28.27
N GLY A 545 21.76 6.57 -29.19
CA GLY A 545 21.05 6.51 -30.47
C GLY A 545 21.22 7.76 -31.31
N LYS A 546 20.11 8.44 -31.62
CA LYS A 546 20.08 9.58 -32.55
C LYS A 546 20.59 10.90 -31.98
N MET A 547 21.08 10.90 -30.73
CA MET A 547 21.62 12.09 -30.06
C MET A 547 20.63 13.27 -30.09
N THR A 548 19.33 12.97 -29.96
CA THR A 548 18.32 14.02 -30.00
C THR A 548 18.52 14.96 -28.80
N PRO A 549 18.39 16.30 -28.95
CA PRO A 549 18.62 17.22 -27.85
C PRO A 549 17.63 16.97 -26.70
N PRO A 550 18.10 16.53 -25.50
CA PRO A 550 17.21 16.34 -24.37
C PRO A 550 16.65 17.69 -23.91
N ARG A 551 15.48 17.71 -23.28
CA ARG A 551 14.97 18.92 -22.61
C ARG A 551 14.74 18.64 -21.14
N ILE A 552 15.82 18.68 -20.37
CA ILE A 552 15.77 18.35 -18.94
C ILE A 552 15.70 19.64 -18.15
N ARG A 553 14.54 19.88 -17.53
CA ARG A 553 14.34 20.97 -16.59
C ARG A 553 14.44 20.41 -15.19
N TYR A 554 15.28 21.01 -14.36
CA TYR A 554 15.38 20.66 -12.96
C TYR A 554 15.10 21.87 -12.08
N SER A 555 14.49 21.63 -10.93
CA SER A 555 14.40 22.59 -9.85
C SER A 555 14.34 21.92 -8.49
N PHE A 556 14.92 22.57 -7.49
CA PHE A 556 14.90 22.14 -6.09
C PHE A 556 15.17 23.35 -5.17
N TYR A 557 15.04 23.17 -3.86
CA TYR A 557 15.21 24.21 -2.87
C TYR A 557 16.32 23.86 -1.89
N LEU A 558 17.12 24.85 -1.50
CA LEU A 558 18.20 24.73 -0.50
C LEU A 558 18.01 25.73 0.62
N SER A 559 18.22 25.32 1.86
CA SER A 559 18.18 26.22 3.02
C SER A 559 19.11 27.42 2.84
N LYS A 560 18.66 28.61 3.22
CA LYS A 560 19.50 29.81 3.33
C LYS A 560 20.27 29.70 4.64
N GLU A 561 21.59 29.54 4.57
CA GLU A 561 22.42 29.59 5.78
C GLU A 561 22.19 30.92 6.53
N ASN A 562 21.86 30.83 7.82
CA ASN A 562 21.75 31.99 8.70
C ASN A 562 23.14 32.66 8.86
N LYS A 563 23.17 33.98 9.03
CA LYS A 563 24.43 34.72 9.30
C LYS A 563 25.18 34.19 10.54
N GLU A 564 24.49 33.51 11.45
CA GLU A 564 25.03 32.85 12.65
C GLU A 564 25.69 31.48 12.37
N ASP A 565 25.19 30.68 11.42
CA ASP A 565 25.90 29.47 10.96
C ASP A 565 27.17 29.82 10.19
N LYS A 566 27.18 31.00 9.56
CA LYS A 566 28.40 31.63 9.05
C LYS A 566 29.38 32.01 10.15
N LEU A 567 28.94 32.23 11.39
CA LEU A 567 29.77 32.53 12.57
C LEU A 567 30.30 31.26 13.23
N LEU A 568 29.49 30.20 13.36
CA LEU A 568 29.96 28.89 13.85
C LEU A 568 30.90 28.19 12.86
N LYS A 569 30.65 28.29 11.55
CA LYS A 569 31.64 27.91 10.52
C LYS A 569 32.81 28.89 10.40
N LYS A 570 32.68 30.13 10.93
CA LYS A 570 33.79 31.10 11.02
C LYS A 570 34.67 30.87 12.23
N GLU A 571 34.19 30.35 13.35
CA GLU A 571 35.07 29.96 14.46
C GLU A 571 35.87 28.70 14.10
N GLY A 572 35.32 27.81 13.26
CA GLY A 572 36.08 26.76 12.58
C GLY A 572 36.94 27.22 11.39
N ARG A 573 36.83 28.50 10.98
CA ARG A 573 37.61 29.15 9.89
C ARG A 573 38.33 30.42 10.36
N ALA A 574 38.52 30.59 11.66
CA ALA A 574 39.28 31.68 12.27
C ALA A 574 40.74 31.25 12.50
N HIS A 575 41.34 30.71 11.46
CA HIS A 575 42.76 30.90 11.15
C HIS A 575 42.78 31.13 9.64
N PHE A 576 43.43 32.20 9.19
CA PHE A 576 43.38 32.79 7.84
C PHE A 576 42.34 33.92 7.63
N GLN A 577 42.55 34.99 8.38
CA GLN A 577 42.47 36.37 7.87
C GLN A 577 43.50 36.55 6.71
N ASN A 578 43.34 37.39 5.68
CA ASN A 578 42.43 38.51 5.44
C ASN A 578 42.51 38.96 3.96
N SER A 579 41.45 39.66 3.54
CA SER A 579 41.41 40.90 2.73
C SER A 579 42.10 41.01 1.36
N VAL A 580 41.33 41.53 0.38
CA VAL A 580 41.84 42.49 -0.61
C VAL A 580 40.95 43.73 -0.59
N LEU A 581 41.60 44.89 -0.47
CA LEU A 581 41.08 46.26 -0.38
C LEU A 581 40.81 46.86 -1.77
N VAL A 582 40.04 47.94 -1.84
CA VAL A 582 40.19 48.97 -2.88
C VAL A 582 40.43 50.33 -2.22
N GLU A 583 41.62 50.84 -2.51
CA GLU A 583 42.21 52.19 -2.59
C GLU A 583 41.85 53.33 -1.61
N GLY A 584 42.92 53.98 -1.13
CA GLY A 584 42.88 55.36 -0.64
C GLY A 584 44.07 55.78 0.25
N ASN A 585 45.17 56.21 -0.37
CA ASN A 585 46.20 57.17 0.10
C ASN A 585 47.18 56.85 1.26
N LYS A 586 48.47 57.02 0.90
CA LYS A 586 49.63 57.58 1.64
C LYS A 586 50.03 56.96 2.99
N VAL A 587 51.23 56.39 3.05
CA VAL A 587 52.49 56.97 3.60
C VAL A 587 53.50 55.83 3.78
N GLU A 588 54.76 56.12 3.47
CA GLU A 588 55.95 55.26 3.57
C GLU A 588 56.12 54.58 4.95
N MET A 589 56.66 53.36 4.97
CA MET A 589 57.83 52.99 5.79
C MET A 589 58.37 51.58 5.44
N LYS A 590 59.67 51.39 5.67
CA LYS A 590 60.64 50.51 5.00
C LYS A 590 60.67 49.03 5.42
N LYS A 591 61.22 48.22 4.46
CA LYS A 591 62.02 46.96 4.59
C LYS A 591 61.22 45.71 5.02
N VAL A 592 61.38 44.51 4.45
CA VAL A 592 62.58 43.68 4.19
C VAL A 592 62.30 42.65 3.06
N SER A 593 63.30 42.30 2.23
CA SER A 593 63.20 41.24 1.22
C SER A 593 63.33 39.83 1.82
N TYR A 594 62.39 38.93 1.53
CA TYR A 594 62.58 37.48 1.63
C TYR A 594 62.28 36.84 0.26
N GLN A 595 63.29 36.21 -0.34
CA GLN A 595 63.10 35.40 -1.54
C GLN A 595 62.30 34.14 -1.18
N LYS A 596 61.21 33.89 -1.92
CA LYS A 596 60.33 32.72 -1.76
C LYS A 596 60.92 31.51 -2.52
N PRO A 597 60.98 30.31 -1.92
CA PRO A 597 61.51 29.12 -2.61
C PRO A 597 60.57 28.68 -3.75
N ALA A 598 61.15 28.28 -4.89
CA ALA A 598 60.44 27.86 -6.10
C ALA A 598 59.93 26.40 -5.97
N LEU A 599 58.62 26.22 -5.79
CA LEU A 599 57.93 24.93 -5.84
C LEU A 599 57.70 24.51 -7.30
N LYS A 600 57.80 23.22 -7.64
CA LYS A 600 57.74 22.76 -9.05
C LYS A 600 56.81 21.56 -9.23
N TRP A 601 55.95 21.62 -10.25
CA TRP A 601 55.16 20.47 -10.70
C TRP A 601 56.04 19.41 -11.36
N THR A 602 55.89 18.16 -10.94
CA THR A 602 56.52 17.00 -11.56
C THR A 602 55.45 16.02 -12.03
N VAL A 603 55.74 15.36 -13.16
CA VAL A 603 54.82 14.41 -13.81
C VAL A 603 55.51 13.07 -13.96
N ALA A 604 54.79 11.99 -13.71
CA ALA A 604 55.22 10.64 -14.04
C ALA A 604 54.93 10.32 -15.53
N SER A 605 55.48 9.19 -15.98
CA SER A 605 55.12 8.57 -17.26
C SER A 605 53.63 8.23 -17.29
N TRP A 606 53.07 8.16 -18.50
CA TRP A 606 51.70 7.72 -18.70
C TRP A 606 51.57 6.21 -18.52
N ASP A 607 50.50 5.78 -17.85
CA ASP A 607 50.15 4.37 -17.72
C ASP A 607 49.67 3.80 -19.08
N GLU A 608 49.47 2.48 -19.17
CA GLU A 608 48.92 1.83 -20.37
C GLU A 608 47.52 2.37 -20.73
N CYS A 609 47.19 2.34 -22.02
CA CYS A 609 45.90 2.82 -22.50
C CYS A 609 44.77 1.95 -21.95
N SER A 610 43.71 2.56 -21.41
CA SER A 610 42.58 1.82 -20.82
C SER A 610 41.82 0.93 -21.81
N VAL A 611 42.12 1.02 -23.11
CA VAL A 611 41.55 0.18 -24.17
C VAL A 611 42.64 -0.21 -25.15
N THR A 612 42.46 -1.34 -25.83
CA THR A 612 43.35 -1.81 -26.91
C THR A 612 43.03 -1.19 -28.26
N CYS A 613 41.79 -0.73 -28.48
CA CYS A 613 41.38 0.11 -29.60
C CYS A 613 40.16 0.97 -29.16
N GLY A 614 39.94 2.09 -29.84
CA GLY A 614 38.90 3.06 -29.58
C GLY A 614 39.40 4.21 -28.69
N SER A 615 38.47 5.02 -28.22
CA SER A 615 38.77 6.18 -27.37
C SER A 615 38.98 5.76 -25.91
N GLY A 616 40.20 5.32 -25.60
CA GLY A 616 40.67 5.06 -24.24
C GLY A 616 41.24 6.28 -23.56
N GLN A 617 41.62 6.12 -22.30
CA GLN A 617 42.28 7.14 -21.51
C GLN A 617 43.52 6.58 -20.83
N GLN A 618 44.62 7.34 -20.87
CA GLN A 618 45.81 7.10 -20.06
C GLN A 618 45.81 8.08 -18.89
N ARG A 619 46.29 7.60 -17.74
CA ARG A 619 46.45 8.40 -16.52
C ARG A 619 47.94 8.56 -16.24
N ARG A 620 48.31 9.64 -15.56
CA ARG A 620 49.66 9.83 -15.00
C ARG A 620 49.59 10.52 -13.65
N LEU A 621 50.56 10.25 -12.80
CA LEU A 621 50.71 10.94 -11.52
C LEU A 621 51.24 12.36 -11.74
N VAL A 622 50.62 13.35 -11.09
CA VAL A 622 51.01 14.77 -11.13
C VAL A 622 51.16 15.24 -9.69
N GLN A 623 52.38 15.54 -9.27
CA GLN A 623 52.72 15.90 -7.90
C GLN A 623 53.54 17.18 -7.85
N CYS A 624 53.15 18.09 -6.95
CA CYS A 624 53.92 19.29 -6.64
C CYS A 624 55.01 18.90 -5.65
N LEU A 625 56.26 19.25 -5.95
CA LEU A 625 57.40 18.98 -5.06
C LEU A 625 58.06 20.28 -4.61
N ASP A 626 58.55 20.27 -3.38
CA ASP A 626 59.42 21.31 -2.83
C ASP A 626 60.88 21.16 -3.34
N PRO A 627 61.77 22.14 -3.07
CA PRO A 627 63.18 22.06 -3.46
C PRO A 627 63.95 20.88 -2.86
N ASN A 628 63.40 20.23 -1.82
CA ASN A 628 63.96 19.05 -1.17
C ASN A 628 63.36 17.74 -1.72
N GLY A 629 62.53 17.80 -2.77
CA GLY A 629 61.90 16.65 -3.40
C GLY A 629 60.71 16.06 -2.63
N LYS A 630 60.19 16.75 -1.61
CA LYS A 630 59.01 16.31 -0.85
C LYS A 630 57.72 16.84 -1.44
N ALA A 631 56.65 16.05 -1.33
CA ALA A 631 55.32 16.45 -1.78
C ALA A 631 54.85 17.72 -1.07
N ALA A 632 54.52 18.74 -1.87
CA ALA A 632 54.01 20.03 -1.44
C ALA A 632 52.60 20.28 -2.02
N SER A 633 51.83 21.16 -1.39
CA SER A 633 50.45 21.49 -1.80
C SER A 633 50.32 22.87 -2.46
N ASP A 634 51.39 23.67 -2.43
CA ASP A 634 51.33 25.12 -2.69
C ASP A 634 51.89 25.51 -4.09
N CYS A 635 51.94 24.58 -5.04
CA CYS A 635 52.24 24.92 -6.44
C CYS A 635 51.08 25.67 -7.09
N ASP A 636 51.37 26.49 -8.09
CA ASP A 636 50.34 27.22 -8.85
C ASP A 636 49.44 26.24 -9.62
N ASP A 637 48.16 26.18 -9.26
CA ASP A 637 47.16 25.31 -9.90
C ASP A 637 46.94 25.64 -11.39
N THR A 638 47.25 26.87 -11.82
CA THR A 638 47.13 27.26 -13.24
C THR A 638 48.19 26.60 -14.12
N GLU A 639 49.33 26.23 -13.53
CA GLU A 639 50.41 25.51 -14.21
C GLU A 639 50.31 23.99 -14.05
N ARG A 640 49.26 23.48 -13.38
CA ARG A 640 49.10 22.06 -13.09
C ARG A 640 48.94 21.24 -14.38
N PRO A 641 49.86 20.31 -14.67
CA PRO A 641 49.77 19.47 -15.87
C PRO A 641 48.55 18.53 -15.83
N ASN A 642 47.94 18.25 -16.99
CA ASN A 642 46.82 17.30 -17.11
C ASN A 642 47.20 15.91 -16.61
N SER A 643 46.34 15.31 -15.78
CA SER A 643 46.52 13.94 -15.24
C SER A 643 45.87 12.85 -16.09
N ILE A 644 45.11 13.22 -17.13
CA ILE A 644 44.40 12.31 -18.04
C ILE A 644 44.60 12.78 -19.49
N ARG A 645 44.88 11.84 -20.40
CA ARG A 645 44.88 12.08 -21.86
C ARG A 645 44.12 10.99 -22.60
N VAL A 646 43.61 11.32 -23.78
CA VAL A 646 42.97 10.36 -24.69
C VAL A 646 44.04 9.51 -25.38
N CYS A 647 43.75 8.23 -25.57
CA CYS A 647 44.61 7.25 -26.23
C CYS A 647 43.77 6.23 -27.03
N GLY A 648 44.43 5.43 -27.86
CA GLY A 648 43.84 4.29 -28.56
C GLY A 648 43.51 4.56 -30.03
N ASP A 649 43.75 3.55 -30.87
CA ASP A 649 43.54 3.60 -32.32
C ASP A 649 42.12 3.18 -32.69
N PRO A 650 41.53 3.66 -33.81
CA PRO A 650 40.17 3.30 -34.20
C PRO A 650 39.96 1.77 -34.31
N CYS A 651 38.89 1.27 -33.68
CA CYS A 651 38.58 -0.16 -33.71
C CYS A 651 38.12 -0.64 -35.10
N PRO A 652 38.41 -1.91 -35.45
CA PRO A 652 37.86 -2.53 -36.65
C PRO A 652 36.33 -2.66 -36.59
N MET A 653 35.69 -2.64 -37.75
CA MET A 653 34.25 -2.62 -37.95
C MET A 653 33.77 -3.75 -38.87
N TRP A 654 32.49 -4.11 -38.75
CA TRP A 654 31.85 -5.06 -39.66
C TRP A 654 31.56 -4.37 -41.00
N ASP A 655 32.19 -4.84 -42.06
CA ASP A 655 31.79 -4.60 -43.43
C ASP A 655 30.64 -5.56 -43.79
N ILE A 656 29.54 -4.99 -44.28
CA ILE A 656 28.26 -5.67 -44.46
C ILE A 656 28.02 -5.84 -45.95
N GLY A 657 28.11 -7.08 -46.44
CA GLY A 657 27.83 -7.40 -47.82
C GLY A 657 26.34 -7.36 -48.16
N GLU A 658 26.05 -7.36 -49.46
CA GLU A 658 24.69 -7.39 -50.00
C GLU A 658 23.94 -8.68 -49.64
N TRP A 659 22.61 -8.58 -49.61
CA TRP A 659 21.75 -9.74 -49.43
C TRP A 659 21.69 -10.59 -50.70
N SER A 660 21.68 -11.91 -50.51
CA SER A 660 21.39 -12.87 -51.58
C SER A 660 19.94 -12.72 -52.06
N PRO A 661 19.63 -13.22 -53.27
CA PRO A 661 18.24 -13.50 -53.65
C PRO A 661 17.53 -14.36 -52.60
N CYS A 662 16.20 -14.25 -52.56
CA CYS A 662 15.38 -15.07 -51.68
C CYS A 662 15.57 -16.56 -52.02
N SER A 663 15.67 -17.42 -51.01
CA SER A 663 15.92 -18.86 -51.20
C SER A 663 14.78 -19.60 -51.92
N LYS A 664 13.62 -18.96 -52.07
CA LYS A 664 12.47 -19.44 -52.84
C LYS A 664 12.02 -18.37 -53.81
N SER A 665 11.40 -18.78 -54.92
CA SER A 665 10.83 -17.90 -55.95
C SER A 665 9.36 -17.51 -55.70
N CYS A 666 8.66 -18.20 -54.80
CA CYS A 666 7.30 -17.87 -54.33
C CYS A 666 7.13 -18.25 -52.85
N GLY A 667 6.15 -17.66 -52.18
CA GLY A 667 5.87 -17.89 -50.76
C GLY A 667 6.98 -17.40 -49.81
N LYS A 668 7.10 -18.04 -48.64
CA LYS A 668 8.07 -17.65 -47.58
C LYS A 668 9.43 -18.34 -47.76
N GLY A 669 10.50 -17.56 -47.81
CA GLY A 669 11.89 -17.99 -47.89
C GLY A 669 12.82 -17.18 -46.99
N PHE A 670 14.13 -17.30 -47.20
CA PHE A 670 15.16 -16.55 -46.47
C PHE A 670 16.26 -16.05 -47.40
N LYS A 671 16.92 -14.96 -47.03
CA LYS A 671 18.08 -14.37 -47.72
C LYS A 671 19.27 -14.29 -46.77
N ARG A 672 20.48 -14.39 -47.31
CA ARG A 672 21.74 -14.39 -46.55
C ARG A 672 22.67 -13.27 -46.99
N ARG A 673 23.53 -12.76 -46.12
CA ARG A 673 24.59 -11.80 -46.50
C ARG A 673 25.91 -12.13 -45.84
N VAL A 674 27.01 -11.72 -46.47
CA VAL A 674 28.37 -11.97 -45.97
C VAL A 674 28.81 -10.83 -45.06
N LEU A 675 29.39 -11.15 -43.90
CA LEU A 675 30.00 -10.17 -43.00
C LEU A 675 31.52 -10.38 -42.93
N ARG A 676 32.27 -9.28 -43.10
CA ARG A 676 33.74 -9.25 -43.02
C ARG A 676 34.16 -8.27 -41.92
N CYS A 677 35.24 -8.56 -41.19
CA CYS A 677 35.81 -7.63 -40.22
C CYS A 677 36.89 -6.82 -40.93
N VAL A 678 36.78 -5.50 -40.93
CA VAL A 678 37.73 -4.61 -41.62
C VAL A 678 38.22 -3.52 -40.69
N THR A 679 39.46 -3.08 -40.85
CA THR A 679 39.94 -1.85 -40.21
C THR A 679 39.32 -0.62 -40.90
N GLN A 680 39.48 0.56 -40.30
CA GLN A 680 39.02 1.81 -40.92
C GLN A 680 39.74 2.15 -42.24
N THR A 681 40.88 1.52 -42.50
CA THR A 681 41.64 1.61 -43.76
C THR A 681 41.24 0.54 -44.79
N GLY A 682 40.23 -0.30 -44.49
CA GLY A 682 39.72 -1.33 -45.40
C GLY A 682 40.47 -2.66 -45.38
N LEU A 683 41.43 -2.86 -44.46
CA LEU A 683 42.18 -4.11 -44.34
C LEU A 683 41.33 -5.21 -43.70
N LEU A 684 41.25 -6.38 -44.33
CA LEU A 684 40.50 -7.52 -43.82
C LEU A 684 41.19 -8.17 -42.62
N LEU A 685 40.46 -8.32 -41.52
CA LEU A 685 40.90 -8.99 -40.30
C LEU A 685 40.10 -10.29 -40.08
N PRO A 686 40.66 -11.27 -39.32
CA PRO A 686 39.91 -12.42 -38.84
C PRO A 686 38.67 -11.97 -38.05
N ARG A 687 37.58 -12.72 -38.17
CA ARG A 687 36.26 -12.38 -37.58
C ARG A 687 36.30 -12.16 -36.07
N GLU A 688 37.25 -12.79 -35.40
CA GLU A 688 37.43 -12.77 -33.95
C GLU A 688 37.83 -11.37 -33.43
N HIS A 689 38.42 -10.52 -34.27
CA HIS A 689 38.78 -9.15 -33.91
C HIS A 689 37.59 -8.18 -33.87
N CYS A 690 36.41 -8.59 -34.33
CA CYS A 690 35.18 -7.80 -34.26
C CYS A 690 34.17 -8.32 -33.20
N THR A 691 34.61 -9.21 -32.29
CA THR A 691 33.76 -9.95 -31.31
C THR A 691 33.10 -9.09 -30.23
N GLY A 692 33.52 -7.84 -30.04
CA GLY A 692 32.97 -6.92 -29.04
C GLY A 692 31.82 -6.01 -29.50
N LYS A 693 31.43 -6.02 -30.79
CA LYS A 693 30.32 -5.19 -31.32
C LYS A 693 29.14 -6.07 -31.77
N ARG A 694 27.91 -5.59 -31.58
CA ARG A 694 26.65 -6.30 -31.93
C ARG A 694 26.73 -6.82 -33.38
N LYS A 695 26.94 -8.15 -33.54
CA LYS A 695 27.10 -8.80 -34.84
C LYS A 695 25.85 -8.54 -35.70
N PRO A 696 25.98 -7.93 -36.89
CA PRO A 696 24.85 -7.76 -37.80
C PRO A 696 24.19 -9.11 -38.16
N GLN A 697 22.91 -9.08 -38.47
CA GLN A 697 22.16 -10.29 -38.84
C GLN A 697 22.65 -10.84 -40.20
N GLU A 698 23.05 -12.12 -40.26
CA GLU A 698 23.53 -12.77 -41.50
C GLU A 698 22.41 -13.43 -42.31
N LEU A 699 21.24 -13.64 -41.70
CA LEU A 699 20.09 -14.36 -42.27
C LEU A 699 18.79 -13.61 -41.98
N ASP A 700 18.02 -13.28 -43.00
CA ASP A 700 16.74 -12.58 -42.87
C ASP A 700 15.63 -13.29 -43.66
N PHE A 701 14.37 -13.09 -43.28
CA PHE A 701 13.22 -13.74 -43.93
C PHE A 701 12.67 -12.88 -45.07
N CYS A 702 12.30 -13.52 -46.18
CA CYS A 702 11.65 -12.87 -47.32
C CYS A 702 10.32 -13.55 -47.61
N SER A 703 9.31 -12.75 -47.97
CA SER A 703 8.00 -13.25 -48.41
C SER A 703 7.74 -12.75 -49.82
N LEU A 704 7.63 -13.69 -50.75
CA LEU A 704 7.27 -13.47 -52.15
C LEU A 704 5.78 -13.81 -52.37
N PRO A 705 5.20 -13.45 -53.54
CA PRO A 705 3.83 -13.79 -53.85
C PRO A 705 3.55 -15.28 -53.61
N PRO A 706 2.34 -15.63 -53.15
CA PRO A 706 1.99 -17.02 -52.88
C PRO A 706 2.23 -17.87 -54.12
N CYS A 707 2.76 -19.07 -53.86
CA CYS A 707 2.59 -20.19 -54.77
C CYS A 707 1.10 -20.58 -54.72
#